data_AF-A0A519KCX7-F1
#
_entry.id   AF-A0A519KCX7-F1
#
_cell.length_a   1.000
_cell.length_b   1.000
_cell.length_c   1.000
_cell.angle_alpha   90.00
_cell.angle_beta   90.00
_cell.angle_gamma   90.00
#
_symmetry.space_group_name_H-M   'P 1'
#
loop_
_entity.id
_entity.type
_entity.pdbx_description
1 polymer ?
#
loop_
_entity_poly.entity_id
_entity_poly.type
_entity_poly.pdbx_seq_one_letter_code
_entity_poly.pdbx_strand_id
1 'polypeptide(L)'
;MRNSYFLVAGLLFSIFAHSQIINIPDASFKSKLVGSSPSNTVAKDLNGNYFAVDADADGEISVQEALSVSYFMPFNLNNGTYIQDITGIQYFTNLTGLNLQGQLITDINEIYQLHLLTLLSVPTTGVSSVSLSAFPDLNYFSCFGSGLSALDLSGVPHLSQLVCVGNNLTELDLSACPQLFDLDCRYNQITTLDIGHNPLLHNLNCSNNPFLEEINLKNGTGLFSFIISALPMVSHICTDDNETAAVQSQVNINNYTYCAVNSYCSFTPGGNYNVVQGQCNYDYDNNSTCSPSELIPSPVMFTIAGSTETAASYMNTGSFWLPLANGAYTITPALEHPSYFNVFPPSLSVAFPAQSSPLTSNFCITPNGEHKNLEVLLVPASRAIPGFDNKYKIIIKNNGTVNQSGSFTLHFNDGQMDFVESAPAADSQLQDYITWNYTDLLPLESRTITATFNLNTPFENLPVVAGEYIGLDATIYPIDLDEDDHDNHSDLKQLVMNSFDPNDKTCSEGEITGPAVAGEYVHYLIRFENTGTALAQHIVVKDMIDLTKFEIGTLIPITGSHAFETRITSGNKVEFIFQNINLPFDDDNNDGYVAFKIRAKPTLVAGDSFSNTASIYFDYNLPIITNTATTLIQELKSGERDFSDNFVLYPVPAVNRLYLKAVDGVTIQSVSVYNLIGQLLIKTQNFGNEGVDVSALASGSYLLRVEGSDGSFASAFIKQ
;
A
#
# COMPACT_ATOMS: atom_id res chain seq x y z
N MET A 1 45.01 -52.76 -65.88
CA MET A 1 44.47 -53.17 -67.20
C MET A 1 43.07 -53.73 -66.99
N ARG A 2 42.09 -53.15 -67.72
CA ARG A 2 40.80 -53.67 -68.19
C ARG A 2 40.24 -55.00 -67.62
N ASN A 3 38.97 -54.90 -67.17
CA ASN A 3 37.78 -55.67 -67.61
C ASN A 3 37.86 -57.21 -67.65
N SER A 4 36.87 -58.03 -67.29
CA SER A 4 35.47 -57.85 -66.91
C SER A 4 34.76 -59.23 -66.95
N TYR A 5 33.76 -59.41 -66.08
CA TYR A 5 32.46 -60.10 -66.30
C TYR A 5 32.27 -61.65 -66.25
N PHE A 6 31.26 -62.01 -65.40
CA PHE A 6 30.11 -62.93 -65.63
C PHE A 6 30.28 -64.46 -65.37
N LEU A 7 29.35 -65.25 -64.80
CA LEU A 7 27.93 -65.10 -64.37
C LEU A 7 27.47 -66.35 -63.55
N VAL A 8 26.89 -66.13 -62.35
CA VAL A 8 25.64 -66.69 -61.72
C VAL A 8 25.39 -68.20 -61.41
N ALA A 9 24.86 -68.41 -60.18
CA ALA A 9 23.79 -69.33 -59.67
C ALA A 9 24.27 -70.30 -58.56
N GLY A 10 23.66 -70.41 -57.38
CA GLY A 10 22.50 -69.77 -56.76
C GLY A 10 22.20 -70.43 -55.40
N LEU A 11 21.70 -69.65 -54.43
CA LEU A 11 20.79 -70.12 -53.37
C LEU A 11 20.28 -68.90 -52.60
N LEU A 12 19.05 -68.51 -52.95
CA LEU A 12 18.19 -67.63 -52.18
C LEU A 12 17.85 -68.32 -50.85
N PHE A 13 18.46 -67.86 -49.76
CA PHE A 13 17.82 -67.89 -48.45
C PHE A 13 17.40 -66.44 -48.15
N SER A 14 16.23 -66.07 -48.64
CA SER A 14 15.49 -64.94 -48.10
C SER A 14 15.02 -65.33 -46.70
N ILE A 15 15.83 -65.01 -45.70
CA ILE A 15 15.38 -65.02 -44.32
C ILE A 15 14.32 -63.92 -44.24
N PHE A 16 13.04 -64.32 -44.18
CA PHE A 16 11.98 -63.43 -43.72
C PHE A 16 12.35 -63.05 -42.28
N ALA A 17 12.96 -61.88 -42.11
CA ALA A 17 13.08 -61.26 -40.81
C ALA A 17 11.67 -60.91 -40.36
N HIS A 18 11.03 -61.83 -39.64
CA HIS A 18 9.76 -61.54 -38.99
C HIS A 18 10.07 -60.50 -37.91
N SER A 19 9.37 -59.37 -37.94
CA SER A 19 9.41 -58.37 -36.87
C SER A 19 9.15 -59.07 -35.54
N GLN A 20 9.90 -58.74 -34.51
CA GLN A 20 9.75 -59.38 -33.20
C GLN A 20 8.33 -59.14 -32.68
N ILE A 21 7.57 -60.22 -32.43
CA ILE A 21 6.25 -60.14 -31.82
C ILE A 21 6.39 -59.70 -30.36
N ILE A 22 5.57 -58.74 -29.94
CA ILE A 22 5.51 -58.23 -28.57
C ILE A 22 4.66 -59.17 -27.73
N ASN A 23 5.15 -59.56 -26.55
CA ASN A 23 4.36 -60.30 -25.59
C ASN A 23 3.34 -59.38 -24.90
N ILE A 24 2.06 -59.54 -25.23
CA ILE A 24 0.94 -58.80 -24.66
C ILE A 24 0.01 -59.80 -23.95
N PRO A 25 0.21 -60.07 -22.64
CA PRO A 25 -0.52 -61.11 -21.92
C PRO A 25 -1.98 -60.74 -21.60
N ASP A 26 -2.29 -59.45 -21.48
CA ASP A 26 -3.66 -58.96 -21.24
C ASP A 26 -4.49 -59.04 -22.53
N ALA A 27 -5.53 -59.88 -22.52
CA ALA A 27 -6.39 -60.10 -23.67
C ALA A 27 -7.19 -58.84 -24.05
N SER A 28 -7.57 -58.00 -23.08
CA SER A 28 -8.26 -56.74 -23.35
C SER A 28 -7.31 -55.75 -24.03
N PHE A 29 -6.07 -55.65 -23.58
CA PHE A 29 -5.05 -54.78 -24.17
C PHE A 29 -4.73 -55.21 -25.60
N LYS A 30 -4.46 -56.51 -25.82
CA LYS A 30 -4.23 -57.07 -27.15
C LYS A 30 -5.43 -56.85 -28.07
N SER A 31 -6.65 -57.11 -27.60
CA SER A 31 -7.87 -56.91 -28.39
C SER A 31 -8.09 -55.43 -28.78
N LYS A 32 -7.67 -54.46 -27.96
CA LYS A 32 -7.77 -53.04 -28.31
C LYS A 32 -6.79 -52.67 -29.40
N LEU A 33 -5.54 -53.15 -29.31
CA LEU A 33 -4.52 -52.89 -30.33
C LEU A 33 -4.89 -53.52 -31.67
N VAL A 34 -5.24 -54.81 -31.69
CA VAL A 34 -5.67 -55.53 -32.91
C VAL A 34 -6.97 -54.96 -33.48
N GLY A 35 -7.91 -54.56 -32.60
CA GLY A 35 -9.20 -53.99 -33.01
C GLY A 35 -9.14 -52.50 -33.39
N SER A 36 -7.98 -51.85 -33.34
CA SER A 36 -7.82 -50.46 -33.76
C SER A 36 -8.08 -50.32 -35.27
N SER A 37 -8.64 -49.18 -35.68
CA SER A 37 -8.93 -48.93 -37.10
C SER A 37 -9.09 -47.43 -37.37
N PRO A 38 -9.05 -47.00 -38.64
CA PRO A 38 -9.41 -45.63 -39.01
C PRO A 38 -10.82 -45.20 -38.61
N SER A 39 -11.70 -46.15 -38.24
CA SER A 39 -13.09 -45.88 -37.87
C SER A 39 -13.32 -45.73 -36.37
N ASN A 40 -12.29 -45.96 -35.53
CA ASN A 40 -12.37 -45.83 -34.08
C ASN A 40 -11.24 -44.96 -33.53
N THR A 41 -11.33 -44.62 -32.24
CA THR A 41 -10.44 -43.64 -31.60
C THR A 41 -9.31 -44.29 -30.79
N VAL A 42 -8.98 -45.55 -31.05
CA VAL A 42 -8.08 -46.33 -30.17
C VAL A 42 -6.62 -45.94 -30.34
N ALA A 43 -6.14 -45.80 -31.57
CA ALA A 43 -4.73 -45.53 -31.85
C ALA A 43 -4.56 -44.57 -33.04
N LYS A 44 -3.56 -43.68 -32.98
CA LYS A 44 -3.16 -42.82 -34.10
C LYS A 44 -1.75 -43.12 -34.58
N ASP A 45 -1.54 -42.95 -35.88
CA ASP A 45 -0.24 -43.07 -36.53
C ASP A 45 0.64 -41.82 -36.26
N LEU A 46 1.89 -41.83 -36.74
CA LEU A 46 2.82 -40.70 -36.60
C LEU A 46 2.35 -39.40 -37.29
N ASN A 47 1.35 -39.46 -38.16
CA ASN A 47 0.74 -38.30 -38.82
C ASN A 47 -0.54 -37.82 -38.10
N GLY A 48 -0.93 -38.46 -36.99
CA GLY A 48 -2.10 -38.11 -36.21
C GLY A 48 -3.42 -38.69 -36.73
N ASN A 49 -3.39 -39.59 -37.72
CA ASN A 49 -4.58 -40.25 -38.26
C ASN A 49 -4.91 -41.52 -37.46
N TYR A 50 -6.19 -41.78 -37.21
CA TYR A 50 -6.61 -43.08 -36.68
C TYR A 50 -6.28 -44.20 -37.68
N PHE A 51 -5.76 -45.32 -37.22
CA PHE A 51 -5.30 -46.41 -38.09
C PHE A 51 -5.41 -47.79 -37.42
N ALA A 52 -5.21 -48.85 -38.20
CA ALA A 52 -5.09 -50.21 -37.70
C ALA A 52 -3.63 -50.49 -37.34
N VAL A 53 -3.37 -50.78 -36.06
CA VAL A 53 -2.03 -51.08 -35.55
C VAL A 53 -1.55 -52.44 -36.03
N ASP A 54 -2.43 -53.46 -36.01
CA ASP A 54 -2.21 -54.76 -36.66
C ASP A 54 -2.32 -54.56 -38.19
N ALA A 55 -1.17 -54.31 -38.82
CA ALA A 55 -1.09 -53.83 -40.19
C ALA A 55 -1.15 -55.00 -41.20
N ASP A 56 -0.72 -56.19 -40.80
CA ASP A 56 -0.75 -57.40 -41.63
C ASP A 56 -1.93 -58.35 -41.30
N ALA A 57 -2.72 -58.01 -40.28
CA ALA A 57 -3.93 -58.70 -39.85
C ALA A 57 -3.67 -60.15 -39.38
N ASP A 58 -2.50 -60.42 -38.80
CA ASP A 58 -2.14 -61.72 -38.25
C ASP A 58 -2.64 -61.94 -36.81
N GLY A 59 -3.19 -60.91 -36.18
CA GLY A 59 -3.74 -60.93 -34.82
C GLY A 59 -2.69 -60.82 -33.71
N GLU A 60 -1.42 -60.61 -34.07
CA GLU A 60 -0.30 -60.28 -33.19
C GLU A 60 0.10 -58.81 -33.39
N ILE A 61 0.88 -58.27 -32.43
CA ILE A 61 1.47 -56.93 -32.59
C ILE A 61 2.99 -57.08 -32.54
N SER A 62 3.65 -56.63 -33.59
CA SER A 62 5.09 -56.64 -33.71
C SER A 62 5.73 -55.31 -33.30
N VAL A 63 7.04 -55.32 -33.02
CA VAL A 63 7.78 -54.09 -32.67
C VAL A 63 7.65 -53.03 -33.76
N GLN A 64 7.69 -53.40 -35.04
CA GLN A 64 7.54 -52.46 -36.16
C GLN A 64 6.17 -51.76 -36.17
N GLU A 65 5.10 -52.47 -35.81
CA GLU A 65 3.75 -51.91 -35.72
C GLU A 65 3.61 -50.98 -34.51
N ALA A 66 4.15 -51.38 -33.36
CA ALA A 66 4.20 -50.53 -32.17
C ALA A 66 4.94 -49.20 -32.43
N LEU A 67 6.02 -49.22 -33.22
CA LEU A 67 6.76 -48.01 -33.62
C LEU A 67 5.95 -47.08 -34.53
N SER A 68 4.88 -47.54 -35.16
CA SER A 68 3.99 -46.69 -35.98
C SER A 68 2.94 -45.94 -35.16
N VAL A 69 2.80 -46.23 -33.87
CA VAL A 69 1.79 -45.61 -32.99
C VAL A 69 2.35 -44.35 -32.33
N SER A 70 1.65 -43.23 -32.47
CA SER A 70 1.95 -41.98 -31.77
C SER A 70 1.02 -41.71 -30.59
N TYR A 71 -0.21 -42.23 -30.63
CA TYR A 71 -1.21 -41.98 -29.61
C TYR A 71 -2.00 -43.24 -29.31
N PHE A 72 -2.23 -43.54 -28.03
CA PHE A 72 -3.04 -44.68 -27.60
C PHE A 72 -4.08 -44.26 -26.55
N MET A 73 -5.35 -44.51 -26.85
CA MET A 73 -6.51 -44.21 -26.01
C MET A 73 -7.54 -45.35 -26.07
N PRO A 74 -7.36 -46.40 -25.25
CA PRO A 74 -8.27 -47.54 -25.16
C PRO A 74 -9.58 -47.21 -24.41
N PHE A 75 -10.24 -46.10 -24.75
CA PHE A 75 -11.46 -45.68 -24.08
C PHE A 75 -12.56 -46.74 -24.19
N ASN A 76 -13.29 -46.94 -23.11
CA ASN A 76 -14.38 -47.91 -23.01
C ASN A 76 -15.72 -47.17 -22.90
N LEU A 77 -16.50 -47.18 -23.98
CA LEU A 77 -17.93 -46.92 -23.90
C LEU A 77 -18.64 -48.23 -23.55
N ASN A 78 -18.77 -48.51 -22.25
CA ASN A 78 -19.79 -49.40 -21.67
C ASN A 78 -19.74 -50.93 -21.91
N ASN A 79 -18.61 -51.55 -22.27
CA ASN A 79 -18.56 -52.99 -22.55
C ASN A 79 -17.91 -53.90 -21.47
N GLY A 80 -17.51 -53.36 -20.31
CA GLY A 80 -17.02 -54.17 -19.18
C GLY A 80 -15.66 -54.88 -19.36
N THR A 81 -14.95 -54.65 -20.48
CA THR A 81 -13.61 -55.18 -20.74
C THR A 81 -12.56 -54.12 -20.41
N TYR A 82 -11.91 -54.25 -19.25
CA TYR A 82 -10.88 -53.33 -18.78
C TYR A 82 -9.49 -53.92 -19.00
N ILE A 83 -8.54 -53.08 -19.39
CA ILE A 83 -7.12 -53.42 -19.35
C ILE A 83 -6.69 -53.47 -17.88
N GLN A 84 -5.96 -54.52 -17.49
CA GLN A 84 -5.43 -54.71 -16.15
C GLN A 84 -3.89 -54.78 -16.15
N ASP A 85 -3.30 -55.24 -17.26
CA ASP A 85 -1.87 -55.36 -17.45
C ASP A 85 -1.46 -54.75 -18.80
N ILE A 86 -0.48 -53.84 -18.76
CA ILE A 86 0.04 -53.11 -19.93
C ILE A 86 1.40 -53.64 -20.40
N THR A 87 1.82 -54.82 -19.93
CA THR A 87 3.02 -55.50 -20.41
C THR A 87 3.05 -55.50 -21.93
N GLY A 88 4.14 -54.94 -22.50
CA GLY A 88 4.32 -54.76 -23.94
C GLY A 88 4.24 -53.28 -24.38
N ILE A 89 3.64 -52.39 -23.59
CA ILE A 89 3.53 -50.97 -23.95
C ILE A 89 4.90 -50.27 -24.08
N GLN A 90 5.94 -50.74 -23.38
CA GLN A 90 7.29 -50.19 -23.44
C GLN A 90 7.94 -50.26 -24.84
N TYR A 91 7.41 -51.08 -25.75
CA TYR A 91 7.88 -51.17 -27.14
C TYR A 91 7.32 -50.07 -28.06
N PHE A 92 6.34 -49.30 -27.59
CA PHE A 92 5.69 -48.23 -28.34
C PHE A 92 6.45 -46.91 -28.17
N THR A 93 7.76 -46.93 -28.48
CA THR A 93 8.69 -45.84 -28.10
C THR A 93 8.45 -44.50 -28.80
N ASN A 94 7.61 -44.47 -29.84
CA ASN A 94 7.19 -43.25 -30.54
C ASN A 94 5.88 -42.64 -29.98
N LEU A 95 5.33 -43.19 -28.89
CA LEU A 95 4.17 -42.62 -28.23
C LEU A 95 4.46 -41.22 -27.72
N THR A 96 3.63 -40.29 -28.15
CA THR A 96 3.55 -38.91 -27.64
C THR A 96 2.31 -38.71 -26.78
N GLY A 97 1.28 -39.56 -26.92
CA GLY A 97 0.12 -39.51 -26.02
C GLY A 97 -0.38 -40.87 -25.57
N LEU A 98 -0.63 -41.00 -24.27
CA LEU A 98 -1.09 -42.22 -23.62
C LEU A 98 -2.22 -41.89 -22.64
N ASN A 99 -3.43 -42.41 -22.90
CA ASN A 99 -4.57 -42.23 -22.01
C ASN A 99 -5.04 -43.57 -21.44
N LEU A 100 -4.72 -43.83 -20.17
CA LEU A 100 -5.10 -45.05 -19.45
C LEU A 100 -6.30 -44.85 -18.50
N GLN A 101 -7.03 -43.73 -18.60
CA GLN A 101 -8.19 -43.50 -17.75
C GLN A 101 -9.29 -44.55 -17.97
N GLY A 102 -9.99 -44.87 -16.89
CA GLY A 102 -11.09 -45.84 -16.91
C GLY A 102 -10.65 -47.28 -17.14
N GLN A 103 -9.36 -47.59 -16.97
CA GLN A 103 -8.82 -48.95 -16.93
C GLN A 103 -8.55 -49.39 -15.47
N LEU A 104 -8.32 -50.69 -15.26
CA LEU A 104 -8.08 -51.31 -13.95
C LEU A 104 -6.63 -51.76 -13.81
N ILE A 105 -5.70 -50.90 -14.23
CA ILE A 105 -4.25 -51.18 -14.23
C ILE A 105 -3.67 -50.80 -12.88
N THR A 106 -2.97 -51.75 -12.24
CA THR A 106 -2.33 -51.53 -10.92
C THR A 106 -0.82 -51.34 -11.01
N ASP A 107 -0.18 -51.87 -12.05
CA ASP A 107 1.25 -51.66 -12.32
C ASP A 107 1.40 -50.83 -13.60
N ILE A 108 2.11 -49.70 -13.47
CA ILE A 108 2.36 -48.78 -14.58
C ILE A 108 3.84 -48.68 -14.93
N ASN A 109 4.72 -49.50 -14.36
CA ASN A 109 6.17 -49.33 -14.47
C ASN A 109 6.72 -49.31 -15.91
N GLU A 110 6.04 -49.99 -16.83
CA GLU A 110 6.41 -50.06 -18.24
C GLU A 110 6.32 -48.69 -18.95
N ILE A 111 5.47 -47.77 -18.47
CA ILE A 111 5.31 -46.45 -19.10
C ILE A 111 6.57 -45.58 -18.94
N TYR A 112 7.43 -45.85 -17.96
CA TYR A 112 8.64 -45.05 -17.70
C TYR A 112 9.72 -45.17 -18.80
N GLN A 113 9.55 -46.06 -19.77
CA GLN A 113 10.39 -46.14 -20.97
C GLN A 113 9.92 -45.22 -22.11
N LEU A 114 8.75 -44.60 -21.97
CA LEU A 114 8.09 -43.78 -23.00
C LEU A 114 8.47 -42.30 -22.87
N HIS A 115 9.73 -41.98 -23.15
CA HIS A 115 10.30 -40.64 -22.90
C HIS A 115 9.78 -39.51 -23.80
N LEU A 116 9.02 -39.83 -24.86
CA LEU A 116 8.48 -38.85 -25.81
C LEU A 116 7.05 -38.39 -25.47
N LEU A 117 6.49 -38.83 -24.34
CA LEU A 117 5.14 -38.48 -23.94
C LEU A 117 5.00 -36.98 -23.65
N THR A 118 4.07 -36.35 -24.37
CA THR A 118 3.59 -34.99 -24.15
C THR A 118 2.19 -34.97 -23.54
N LEU A 119 1.44 -36.07 -23.63
CA LEU A 119 0.14 -36.26 -23.01
C LEU A 119 0.11 -37.58 -22.25
N LEU A 120 -0.14 -37.54 -20.95
CA LEU A 120 -0.29 -38.73 -20.12
C LEU A 120 -1.54 -38.64 -19.26
N SER A 121 -2.34 -39.70 -19.26
CA SER A 121 -3.36 -39.91 -18.24
C SER A 121 -3.20 -41.29 -17.63
N VAL A 122 -3.12 -41.36 -16.30
CA VAL A 122 -2.95 -42.61 -15.56
C VAL A 122 -4.32 -43.22 -15.18
N PRO A 123 -4.35 -44.53 -14.83
CA PRO A 123 -5.58 -45.22 -14.43
C PRO A 123 -6.27 -44.58 -13.22
N THR A 124 -7.60 -44.66 -13.20
CA THR A 124 -8.44 -44.06 -12.15
C THR A 124 -8.38 -44.77 -10.80
N THR A 125 -7.78 -45.94 -10.71
CA THR A 125 -7.67 -46.71 -9.45
C THR A 125 -6.42 -47.57 -9.49
N GLY A 126 -5.78 -47.78 -8.33
CA GLY A 126 -4.70 -48.77 -8.18
C GLY A 126 -3.28 -48.22 -8.30
N VAL A 127 -3.12 -46.94 -8.68
CA VAL A 127 -1.82 -46.27 -8.72
C VAL A 127 -1.58 -45.52 -7.41
N SER A 128 -0.68 -46.02 -6.56
CA SER A 128 -0.33 -45.37 -5.29
C SER A 128 0.65 -44.19 -5.46
N SER A 129 1.42 -44.19 -6.55
CA SER A 129 2.44 -43.19 -6.84
C SER A 129 2.78 -43.16 -8.33
N VAL A 130 3.16 -42.01 -8.85
CA VAL A 130 3.62 -41.83 -10.23
C VAL A 130 4.84 -40.91 -10.23
N SER A 131 5.91 -41.32 -10.92
CA SER A 131 7.11 -40.50 -11.10
C SER A 131 7.07 -39.82 -12.46
N LEU A 132 7.01 -38.49 -12.49
CA LEU A 132 6.93 -37.74 -13.75
C LEU A 132 8.29 -37.35 -14.34
N SER A 133 9.39 -37.59 -13.62
CA SER A 133 10.76 -37.30 -14.08
C SER A 133 11.17 -38.03 -15.37
N ALA A 134 10.45 -39.09 -15.75
CA ALA A 134 10.66 -39.81 -17.00
C ALA A 134 10.09 -39.09 -18.24
N PHE A 135 9.29 -38.03 -18.05
CA PHE A 135 8.50 -37.35 -19.09
C PHE A 135 8.78 -35.83 -19.12
N PRO A 136 10.01 -35.38 -19.39
CA PRO A 136 10.38 -33.96 -19.30
C PRO A 136 9.60 -33.04 -20.25
N ASP A 137 9.10 -33.56 -21.37
CA ASP A 137 8.34 -32.83 -22.39
C ASP A 137 6.82 -32.88 -22.16
N LEU A 138 6.37 -33.34 -20.99
CA LEU A 138 4.94 -33.51 -20.69
C LEU A 138 4.23 -32.15 -20.66
N ASN A 139 3.20 -32.02 -21.49
CA ASN A 139 2.37 -30.82 -21.62
C ASN A 139 1.00 -30.99 -20.94
N TYR A 140 0.44 -32.19 -20.98
CA TYR A 140 -0.83 -32.55 -20.33
C TYR A 140 -0.62 -33.73 -19.40
N PHE A 141 -1.04 -33.59 -18.15
CA PHE A 141 -1.07 -34.67 -17.18
C PHE A 141 -2.43 -34.80 -16.50
N SER A 142 -2.96 -36.02 -16.43
CA SER A 142 -4.12 -36.33 -15.61
C SER A 142 -3.95 -37.58 -14.75
N CYS A 143 -4.27 -37.44 -13.47
CA CYS A 143 -4.35 -38.51 -12.50
C CYS A 143 -5.73 -38.58 -11.81
N PHE A 144 -6.79 -38.26 -12.55
CA PHE A 144 -8.16 -38.27 -12.06
C PHE A 144 -8.48 -39.55 -11.26
N GLY A 145 -8.92 -39.41 -10.00
CA GLY A 145 -9.41 -40.51 -9.18
C GLY A 145 -8.35 -41.48 -8.65
N SER A 146 -7.06 -41.29 -8.97
CA SER A 146 -6.01 -42.31 -8.78
C SER A 146 -5.75 -42.70 -7.32
N GLY A 147 -6.17 -41.86 -6.37
CA GLY A 147 -5.97 -42.07 -4.93
C GLY A 147 -4.59 -41.63 -4.44
N LEU A 148 -3.88 -40.80 -5.22
CA LEU A 148 -2.55 -40.29 -4.87
C LEU A 148 -2.58 -39.44 -3.60
N SER A 149 -1.60 -39.62 -2.72
CA SER A 149 -1.39 -38.78 -1.54
C SER A 149 -0.37 -37.67 -1.76
N ALA A 150 0.47 -37.79 -2.78
CA ALA A 150 1.47 -36.81 -3.16
C ALA A 150 1.65 -36.81 -4.70
N LEU A 151 2.08 -35.68 -5.24
CA LEU A 151 2.36 -35.51 -6.66
C LEU A 151 3.59 -34.61 -6.84
N ASP A 152 4.69 -35.18 -7.33
CA ASP A 152 5.92 -34.44 -7.62
C ASP A 152 5.91 -33.96 -9.08
N LEU A 153 5.92 -32.63 -9.25
CA LEU A 153 5.90 -31.94 -10.54
C LEU A 153 7.28 -31.39 -10.95
N SER A 154 8.33 -31.63 -10.17
CA SER A 154 9.68 -31.05 -10.41
C SER A 154 10.32 -31.47 -11.74
N GLY A 155 9.88 -32.60 -12.31
CA GLY A 155 10.37 -33.14 -13.57
C GLY A 155 9.65 -32.67 -14.84
N VAL A 156 8.62 -31.81 -14.74
CA VAL A 156 7.74 -31.45 -15.87
C VAL A 156 7.60 -29.93 -16.08
N PRO A 157 8.69 -29.23 -16.46
CA PRO A 157 8.69 -27.76 -16.58
C PRO A 157 7.82 -27.22 -17.73
N HIS A 158 7.42 -28.08 -18.67
CA HIS A 158 6.60 -27.75 -19.84
C HIS A 158 5.10 -28.04 -19.64
N LEU A 159 4.71 -28.43 -18.43
CA LEU A 159 3.32 -28.77 -18.13
C LEU A 159 2.43 -27.53 -18.27
N SER A 160 1.43 -27.64 -19.15
CA SER A 160 0.47 -26.58 -19.45
C SER A 160 -0.92 -26.90 -18.88
N GLN A 161 -1.26 -28.19 -18.72
CA GLN A 161 -2.54 -28.62 -18.18
C GLN A 161 -2.37 -29.72 -17.15
N LEU A 162 -2.94 -29.51 -15.96
CA LEU A 162 -2.93 -30.48 -14.87
C LEU A 162 -4.36 -30.77 -14.38
N VAL A 163 -4.74 -32.05 -14.43
CA VAL A 163 -6.01 -32.55 -13.88
C VAL A 163 -5.74 -33.60 -12.81
N CYS A 164 -5.73 -33.19 -11.55
CA CYS A 164 -5.46 -34.05 -10.39
C CYS A 164 -6.70 -34.26 -9.50
N VAL A 165 -7.89 -34.21 -10.10
CA VAL A 165 -9.18 -34.31 -9.42
C VAL A 165 -9.38 -35.65 -8.70
N GLY A 166 -9.95 -35.63 -7.49
CA GLY A 166 -10.38 -36.86 -6.80
C GLY A 166 -9.23 -37.68 -6.25
N ASN A 167 -8.20 -37.03 -5.74
CA ASN A 167 -7.07 -37.67 -5.06
C ASN A 167 -7.09 -37.33 -3.55
N ASN A 168 -6.05 -37.74 -2.82
CA ASN A 168 -5.87 -37.46 -1.40
C ASN A 168 -4.71 -36.48 -1.18
N LEU A 169 -4.47 -35.56 -2.12
CA LEU A 169 -3.38 -34.60 -2.04
C LEU A 169 -3.63 -33.62 -0.89
N THR A 170 -2.67 -33.49 0.02
CA THR A 170 -2.66 -32.47 1.08
C THR A 170 -1.84 -31.24 0.70
N GLU A 171 -0.91 -31.40 -0.24
CA GLU A 171 -0.05 -30.37 -0.78
C GLU A 171 -0.01 -30.48 -2.31
N LEU A 172 0.22 -29.35 -2.98
CA LEU A 172 0.40 -29.28 -4.42
C LEU A 172 1.37 -28.14 -4.74
N ASP A 173 2.65 -28.49 -4.92
CA ASP A 173 3.69 -27.53 -5.31
C ASP A 173 3.70 -27.32 -6.83
N LEU A 174 3.37 -26.11 -7.26
CA LEU A 174 3.30 -25.71 -8.67
C LEU A 174 4.50 -24.87 -9.13
N SER A 175 5.49 -24.65 -8.26
CA SER A 175 6.65 -23.77 -8.52
C SER A 175 7.50 -24.22 -9.71
N ALA A 176 7.50 -25.52 -10.01
CA ALA A 176 8.21 -26.11 -11.15
C ALA A 176 7.44 -26.01 -12.48
N CYS A 177 6.21 -25.48 -12.50
CA CYS A 177 5.33 -25.47 -13.69
C CYS A 177 4.99 -24.04 -14.18
N PRO A 178 5.98 -23.21 -14.59
CA PRO A 178 5.73 -21.82 -14.99
C PRO A 178 4.88 -21.69 -16.27
N GLN A 179 4.72 -22.77 -17.05
CA GLN A 179 3.91 -22.82 -18.27
C GLN A 179 2.46 -23.25 -18.04
N LEU A 180 2.06 -23.50 -16.79
CA LEU A 180 0.72 -23.98 -16.45
C LEU A 180 -0.34 -22.94 -16.86
N PHE A 181 -1.30 -23.39 -17.64
CA PHE A 181 -2.41 -22.59 -18.19
C PHE A 181 -3.76 -23.01 -17.59
N ASP A 182 -3.93 -24.31 -17.31
CA ASP A 182 -5.15 -24.90 -16.76
C ASP A 182 -4.85 -25.83 -15.58
N LEU A 183 -5.53 -25.59 -14.47
CA LEU A 183 -5.44 -26.39 -13.25
C LEU A 183 -6.84 -26.79 -12.74
N ASP A 184 -7.09 -28.10 -12.69
CA ASP A 184 -8.23 -28.69 -11.98
C ASP A 184 -7.73 -29.63 -10.86
N CYS A 185 -7.78 -29.12 -9.63
CA CYS A 185 -7.35 -29.82 -8.42
C CYS A 185 -8.51 -30.12 -7.45
N ARG A 186 -9.74 -30.19 -7.97
CA ARG A 186 -10.93 -30.45 -7.17
C ARG A 186 -10.91 -31.78 -6.41
N TYR A 187 -11.71 -31.87 -5.35
CA TYR A 187 -11.88 -33.10 -4.58
C TYR A 187 -10.54 -33.68 -4.09
N ASN A 188 -9.77 -32.83 -3.41
CA ASN A 188 -8.55 -33.20 -2.71
C ASN A 188 -8.63 -32.74 -1.24
N GLN A 189 -7.51 -32.77 -0.52
CA GLN A 189 -7.38 -32.35 0.87
C GLN A 189 -6.35 -31.23 1.03
N ILE A 190 -6.16 -30.42 -0.03
CA ILE A 190 -5.12 -29.38 -0.09
C ILE A 190 -5.39 -28.34 1.00
N THR A 191 -4.36 -27.97 1.76
CA THR A 191 -4.47 -26.98 2.85
C THR A 191 -4.12 -25.57 2.41
N THR A 192 -3.17 -25.43 1.50
CA THR A 192 -2.74 -24.15 0.91
C THR A 192 -2.53 -24.32 -0.59
N LEU A 193 -2.89 -23.31 -1.36
CA LEU A 193 -2.68 -23.31 -2.81
C LEU A 193 -2.00 -22.02 -3.23
N ASP A 194 -0.80 -22.14 -3.78
CA ASP A 194 -0.01 -21.01 -4.29
C ASP A 194 0.19 -21.13 -5.80
N ILE A 195 -0.28 -20.13 -6.54
CA ILE A 195 -0.09 -20.02 -7.99
C ILE A 195 0.81 -18.83 -8.37
N GLY A 196 1.48 -18.18 -7.40
CA GLY A 196 2.30 -16.99 -7.63
C GLY A 196 3.46 -17.20 -8.62
N HIS A 197 3.89 -18.47 -8.80
CA HIS A 197 4.91 -18.88 -9.76
C HIS A 197 4.35 -19.31 -11.13
N ASN A 198 3.05 -19.16 -11.37
CA ASN A 198 2.36 -19.62 -12.58
C ASN A 198 1.72 -18.43 -13.34
N PRO A 199 2.54 -17.55 -13.97
CA PRO A 199 2.07 -16.31 -14.58
C PRO A 199 1.21 -16.50 -15.84
N LEU A 200 1.17 -17.71 -16.40
CA LEU A 200 0.35 -18.07 -17.56
C LEU A 200 -0.96 -18.78 -17.20
N LEU A 201 -1.25 -18.96 -15.90
CA LEU A 201 -2.45 -19.65 -15.46
C LEU A 201 -3.66 -18.75 -15.68
N HIS A 202 -4.67 -19.28 -16.39
CA HIS A 202 -5.91 -18.56 -16.66
C HIS A 202 -7.16 -19.31 -16.19
N ASN A 203 -7.08 -20.63 -16.03
CA ASN A 203 -8.17 -21.45 -15.56
C ASN A 203 -7.76 -22.17 -14.27
N LEU A 204 -8.49 -21.88 -13.19
CA LEU A 204 -8.30 -22.52 -11.89
C LEU A 204 -9.63 -23.05 -11.35
N ASN A 205 -9.65 -24.33 -11.02
CA ASN A 205 -10.71 -24.94 -10.24
C ASN A 205 -10.14 -25.73 -9.05
N CYS A 206 -10.31 -25.16 -7.85
CA CYS A 206 -9.87 -25.76 -6.60
C CYS A 206 -11.03 -26.18 -5.68
N SER A 207 -12.25 -26.26 -6.22
CA SER A 207 -13.45 -26.62 -5.46
C SER A 207 -13.36 -27.96 -4.72
N ASN A 208 -14.11 -28.11 -3.62
CA ASN A 208 -14.13 -29.34 -2.80
C ASN A 208 -12.75 -29.72 -2.23
N ASN A 209 -11.99 -28.73 -1.77
CA ASN A 209 -10.85 -28.92 -0.89
C ASN A 209 -11.25 -28.43 0.51
N PRO A 210 -11.76 -29.31 1.39
CA PRO A 210 -12.42 -28.88 2.62
C PRO A 210 -11.47 -28.25 3.65
N PHE A 211 -10.17 -28.55 3.55
CA PHE A 211 -9.13 -28.05 4.44
C PHE A 211 -8.35 -26.86 3.88
N LEU A 212 -8.74 -26.33 2.71
CA LEU A 212 -8.05 -25.21 2.07
C LEU A 212 -8.32 -23.93 2.83
N GLU A 213 -7.29 -23.40 3.49
CA GLU A 213 -7.37 -22.20 4.34
C GLU A 213 -6.94 -20.94 3.56
N GLU A 214 -5.90 -21.07 2.72
CA GLU A 214 -5.29 -19.97 1.99
C GLU A 214 -5.10 -20.27 0.50
N ILE A 215 -5.42 -19.29 -0.33
CA ILE A 215 -5.18 -19.31 -1.78
C ILE A 215 -4.37 -18.06 -2.15
N ASN A 216 -3.15 -18.24 -2.68
CA ASN A 216 -2.37 -17.16 -3.25
C ASN A 216 -2.55 -17.11 -4.76
N LEU A 217 -3.34 -16.14 -5.25
CA LEU A 217 -3.58 -15.87 -6.67
C LEU A 217 -2.65 -14.81 -7.25
N LYS A 218 -1.67 -14.30 -6.50
CA LYS A 218 -0.78 -13.19 -6.90
C LYS A 218 0.25 -13.64 -7.94
N ASN A 219 -0.21 -13.99 -9.14
CA ASN A 219 0.60 -14.53 -10.24
C ASN A 219 0.93 -13.48 -11.32
N GLY A 220 0.55 -12.22 -11.07
CA GLY A 220 0.79 -11.07 -11.94
C GLY A 220 -0.15 -10.99 -13.15
N THR A 221 -1.13 -11.89 -13.27
CA THR A 221 -2.04 -11.93 -14.42
C THR A 221 -3.48 -12.28 -14.02
N GLY A 222 -4.43 -11.84 -14.86
CA GLY A 222 -5.84 -12.11 -14.62
C GLY A 222 -6.25 -13.56 -14.89
N LEU A 223 -6.96 -14.22 -13.97
CA LEU A 223 -7.68 -15.47 -14.25
C LEU A 223 -8.88 -15.21 -15.16
N PHE A 224 -9.02 -15.98 -16.24
CA PHE A 224 -10.24 -15.98 -17.06
C PHE A 224 -11.36 -16.76 -16.41
N SER A 225 -11.03 -17.83 -15.69
CA SER A 225 -11.98 -18.68 -14.98
C SER A 225 -11.41 -19.08 -13.63
N PHE A 226 -12.06 -18.59 -12.57
CA PHE A 226 -11.75 -18.97 -11.19
C PHE A 226 -12.99 -19.58 -10.54
N ILE A 227 -12.92 -20.88 -10.23
CA ILE A 227 -14.04 -21.63 -9.68
C ILE A 227 -13.69 -22.13 -8.27
N ILE A 228 -14.37 -21.54 -7.30
CA ILE A 228 -14.36 -21.95 -5.90
C ILE A 228 -15.76 -22.39 -5.50
N SER A 229 -15.86 -23.52 -4.82
CA SER A 229 -17.08 -24.02 -4.18
C SER A 229 -16.71 -25.09 -3.14
N ALA A 230 -17.51 -25.21 -2.08
CA ALA A 230 -17.27 -26.16 -0.99
C ALA A 230 -15.86 -26.05 -0.36
N LEU A 231 -15.45 -24.82 0.00
CA LEU A 231 -14.22 -24.51 0.74
C LEU A 231 -14.55 -23.98 2.16
N PRO A 232 -15.06 -24.81 3.08
CA PRO A 232 -15.53 -24.35 4.39
C PRO A 232 -14.45 -23.74 5.30
N MET A 233 -13.16 -23.99 5.04
CA MET A 233 -12.06 -23.46 5.85
C MET A 233 -11.35 -22.25 5.22
N VAL A 234 -11.75 -21.81 4.02
CA VAL A 234 -11.06 -20.69 3.35
C VAL A 234 -11.27 -19.40 4.14
N SER A 235 -10.16 -18.86 4.63
CA SER A 235 -10.12 -17.62 5.41
C SER A 235 -9.38 -16.50 4.68
N HIS A 236 -8.53 -16.83 3.70
CA HIS A 236 -7.75 -15.84 2.99
C HIS A 236 -7.55 -16.18 1.51
N ILE A 237 -7.76 -15.20 0.64
CA ILE A 237 -7.38 -15.26 -0.77
C ILE A 237 -6.55 -14.03 -1.10
N CYS A 238 -5.26 -14.25 -1.38
CA CYS A 238 -4.42 -13.19 -1.90
C CYS A 238 -4.61 -13.02 -3.40
N THR A 239 -4.64 -11.79 -3.89
CA THR A 239 -4.83 -11.47 -5.31
C THR A 239 -3.83 -10.44 -5.83
N ASP A 240 -3.71 -10.33 -7.14
CA ASP A 240 -3.22 -9.10 -7.74
C ASP A 240 -4.23 -7.96 -7.52
N ASP A 241 -3.74 -6.72 -7.43
CA ASP A 241 -4.57 -5.54 -7.11
C ASP A 241 -5.77 -5.40 -8.05
N ASN A 242 -5.54 -5.63 -9.34
CA ASN A 242 -6.53 -5.50 -10.41
C ASN A 242 -7.62 -6.59 -10.38
N GLU A 243 -7.43 -7.71 -9.68
CA GLU A 243 -8.37 -8.83 -9.61
C GLU A 243 -9.22 -8.85 -8.34
N THR A 244 -8.78 -8.15 -7.30
CA THR A 244 -9.38 -8.17 -5.95
C THR A 244 -10.91 -8.08 -5.98
N ALA A 245 -11.47 -7.15 -6.79
CA ALA A 245 -12.91 -6.96 -6.89
C ALA A 245 -13.66 -8.14 -7.53
N ALA A 246 -13.06 -8.76 -8.55
CA ALA A 246 -13.64 -9.92 -9.23
C ALA A 246 -13.63 -11.15 -8.32
N VAL A 247 -12.52 -11.38 -7.61
CA VAL A 247 -12.37 -12.47 -6.65
C VAL A 247 -13.29 -12.29 -5.44
N GLN A 248 -13.40 -11.08 -4.89
CA GLN A 248 -14.35 -10.77 -3.82
C GLN A 248 -15.79 -11.06 -4.25
N SER A 249 -16.13 -10.83 -5.53
CA SER A 249 -17.46 -11.18 -6.05
C SER A 249 -17.70 -12.69 -6.04
N GLN A 250 -16.70 -13.51 -6.38
CA GLN A 250 -16.79 -14.97 -6.28
C GLN A 250 -16.95 -15.46 -4.84
N VAL A 251 -16.20 -14.87 -3.90
CA VAL A 251 -16.32 -15.13 -2.45
C VAL A 251 -17.74 -14.84 -1.96
N ASN A 252 -18.32 -13.72 -2.38
CA ASN A 252 -19.69 -13.34 -2.03
C ASN A 252 -20.73 -14.30 -2.63
N ILE A 253 -20.59 -14.69 -3.90
CA ILE A 253 -21.49 -15.64 -4.58
C ILE A 253 -21.50 -17.00 -3.86
N ASN A 254 -20.37 -17.42 -3.32
CA ASN A 254 -20.22 -18.69 -2.61
C ASN A 254 -20.51 -18.59 -1.09
N ASN A 255 -20.89 -17.41 -0.59
CA ASN A 255 -21.17 -17.14 0.83
C ASN A 255 -20.01 -17.45 1.79
N TYR A 256 -18.76 -17.19 1.38
CA TYR A 256 -17.61 -17.31 2.29
C TYR A 256 -17.47 -16.06 3.15
N THR A 257 -18.24 -15.98 4.23
CA THR A 257 -18.38 -14.79 5.08
C THR A 257 -17.13 -14.40 5.87
N TYR A 258 -16.20 -15.34 6.07
CA TYR A 258 -14.97 -15.15 6.85
C TYR A 258 -13.71 -15.11 5.98
N CYS A 259 -13.87 -15.11 4.65
CA CYS A 259 -12.74 -15.07 3.73
C CYS A 259 -12.36 -13.63 3.41
N ALA A 260 -11.17 -13.22 3.83
CA ALA A 260 -10.59 -11.94 3.44
C ALA A 260 -9.96 -12.06 2.03
N VAL A 261 -10.19 -11.04 1.19
CA VAL A 261 -9.59 -10.93 -0.14
C VAL A 261 -8.84 -9.61 -0.24
N ASN A 262 -7.52 -9.66 -0.44
CA ASN A 262 -6.69 -8.48 -0.63
C ASN A 262 -5.36 -8.86 -1.32
N SER A 263 -4.55 -7.87 -1.64
CA SER A 263 -3.26 -8.06 -2.32
C SER A 263 -2.04 -7.99 -1.38
N TYR A 264 -2.27 -7.80 -0.08
CA TYR A 264 -1.25 -7.50 0.93
C TYR A 264 -0.60 -8.74 1.55
N CYS A 265 -0.78 -9.93 0.96
CA CYS A 265 -0.04 -11.12 1.38
C CYS A 265 1.47 -11.00 1.13
N SER A 266 1.88 -10.18 0.15
CA SER A 266 3.27 -9.84 -0.11
C SER A 266 3.40 -8.49 -0.81
N PHE A 267 4.45 -7.76 -0.44
CA PHE A 267 4.89 -6.53 -1.12
C PHE A 267 5.73 -6.82 -2.37
N THR A 268 6.12 -8.08 -2.61
CA THR A 268 6.68 -8.48 -3.91
C THR A 268 5.54 -8.57 -4.92
N PRO A 269 5.63 -7.91 -6.10
CA PRO A 269 4.61 -8.07 -7.13
C PRO A 269 4.42 -9.53 -7.54
N GLY A 270 3.20 -9.87 -7.93
CA GLY A 270 2.90 -11.18 -8.48
C GLY A 270 3.55 -11.40 -9.85
N GLY A 271 3.82 -12.66 -10.16
CA GLY A 271 4.28 -13.06 -11.50
C GLY A 271 5.71 -12.64 -11.84
N ASN A 272 5.94 -12.47 -13.14
CA ASN A 272 7.27 -12.11 -13.65
C ASN A 272 7.50 -10.60 -13.53
N TYR A 273 8.35 -10.21 -12.59
CA TYR A 273 8.84 -8.84 -12.45
C TYR A 273 10.37 -8.80 -12.56
N ASN A 274 10.87 -7.61 -12.87
CA ASN A 274 12.26 -7.26 -12.82
C ASN A 274 12.49 -6.32 -11.63
N VAL A 275 13.73 -6.20 -11.19
CA VAL A 275 14.13 -5.35 -10.07
C VAL A 275 15.23 -4.40 -10.53
N VAL A 276 15.08 -3.12 -10.18
CA VAL A 276 16.17 -2.13 -10.13
C VAL A 276 16.42 -1.80 -8.68
N GLN A 277 17.67 -1.83 -8.24
CA GLN A 277 18.02 -1.60 -6.83
C GLN A 277 19.33 -0.81 -6.71
N GLY A 278 19.58 -0.24 -5.54
CA GLY A 278 20.86 0.40 -5.27
C GLY A 278 20.80 1.38 -4.11
N GLN A 279 21.71 2.34 -4.13
CA GLN A 279 21.92 3.31 -3.05
C GLN A 279 21.97 4.73 -3.60
N CYS A 280 21.37 5.64 -2.85
CA CYS A 280 21.57 7.07 -2.94
C CYS A 280 22.59 7.49 -1.87
N ASN A 281 23.66 8.15 -2.30
CA ASN A 281 24.72 8.63 -1.43
C ASN A 281 24.81 10.15 -1.50
N TYR A 282 25.24 10.80 -0.42
CA TYR A 282 25.46 12.24 -0.36
C TYR A 282 26.95 12.54 -0.10
N ASP A 283 27.54 13.40 -0.92
CA ASP A 283 28.95 13.81 -0.83
C ASP A 283 29.15 14.82 0.32
N TYR A 284 29.45 14.30 1.52
CA TYR A 284 29.67 15.13 2.72
C TYR A 284 31.04 15.81 2.76
N ASP A 285 32.05 15.21 2.13
CA ASP A 285 33.42 15.76 2.11
C ASP A 285 33.65 16.75 0.95
N ASN A 286 32.64 16.91 0.09
CA ASN A 286 32.58 17.81 -1.06
C ASN A 286 33.72 17.57 -2.05
N ASN A 287 34.11 16.30 -2.22
CA ASN A 287 35.16 15.90 -3.15
C ASN A 287 34.64 15.67 -4.60
N SER A 288 33.36 15.97 -4.84
CA SER A 288 32.59 15.76 -6.07
C SER A 288 32.30 14.29 -6.42
N THR A 289 32.49 13.37 -5.48
CA THR A 289 32.20 11.94 -5.64
C THR A 289 31.64 11.36 -4.35
N CYS A 290 30.68 10.44 -4.46
CA CYS A 290 30.10 9.79 -3.30
C CYS A 290 30.73 8.41 -3.05
N SER A 291 31.12 8.15 -1.81
CA SER A 291 31.51 6.82 -1.32
C SER A 291 30.28 5.98 -0.93
N PRO A 292 30.32 4.64 -1.07
CA PRO A 292 29.26 3.74 -0.57
C PRO A 292 29.03 3.80 0.95
N SER A 293 29.95 4.41 1.71
CA SER A 293 29.79 4.64 3.16
C SER A 293 29.00 5.90 3.49
N GLU A 294 28.72 6.75 2.51
CA GLU A 294 28.11 8.08 2.68
C GLU A 294 26.64 8.05 2.28
N LEU A 295 25.87 7.22 2.99
CA LEU A 295 24.43 7.11 2.72
C LEU A 295 23.74 8.45 3.00
N ILE A 296 22.85 8.83 2.10
CA ILE A 296 21.96 9.98 2.35
C ILE A 296 21.10 9.67 3.59
N PRO A 297 20.97 10.61 4.56
CA PRO A 297 20.25 10.37 5.81
C PRO A 297 18.75 10.68 5.65
N SER A 298 18.33 11.08 4.44
CA SER A 298 16.96 11.41 4.06
C SER A 298 16.44 10.45 3.00
N PRO A 299 15.14 10.09 3.04
CA PRO A 299 14.48 9.40 1.94
C PRO A 299 14.60 10.17 0.61
N VAL A 300 14.97 9.49 -0.48
CA VAL A 300 14.92 9.99 -1.87
C VAL A 300 13.75 9.42 -2.68
N MET A 301 12.81 10.27 -3.14
CA MET A 301 11.72 9.85 -4.03
C MET A 301 12.26 9.53 -5.43
N PHE A 302 11.55 8.69 -6.20
CA PHE A 302 11.83 8.46 -7.61
C PHE A 302 10.60 8.74 -8.48
N THR A 303 10.83 9.33 -9.64
CA THR A 303 9.85 9.39 -10.72
C THR A 303 10.20 8.33 -11.76
N ILE A 304 9.22 7.54 -12.19
CA ILE A 304 9.41 6.46 -13.16
C ILE A 304 8.57 6.77 -14.40
N ALA A 305 9.19 7.38 -15.41
CA ALA A 305 8.53 7.61 -16.69
C ALA A 305 8.47 6.31 -17.51
N GLY A 306 7.35 6.05 -18.19
CA GLY A 306 7.13 4.81 -18.96
C GLY A 306 6.25 3.78 -18.25
N SER A 307 5.79 4.07 -17.03
CA SER A 307 4.78 3.32 -16.31
C SER A 307 3.56 4.23 -16.02
N THR A 308 2.43 3.64 -15.62
CA THR A 308 1.30 4.40 -15.02
C THR A 308 1.51 4.67 -13.53
N GLU A 309 2.65 4.26 -12.97
CA GLU A 309 2.94 4.25 -11.53
C GLU A 309 4.18 5.08 -11.21
N THR A 310 4.03 6.16 -10.44
CA THR A 310 5.16 6.79 -9.75
C THR A 310 5.54 5.91 -8.56
N ALA A 311 6.60 5.11 -8.67
CA ALA A 311 7.02 4.23 -7.58
C ALA A 311 7.89 4.96 -6.55
N ALA A 312 7.59 4.74 -5.27
CA ALA A 312 8.47 5.03 -4.15
C ALA A 312 8.92 3.69 -3.55
N SER A 313 10.21 3.53 -3.28
CA SER A 313 10.67 2.49 -2.35
C SER A 313 11.81 3.00 -1.52
N TYR A 314 11.65 2.87 -0.21
CA TYR A 314 12.58 3.35 0.80
C TYR A 314 13.06 2.24 1.71
N MET A 315 14.35 2.33 2.05
CA MET A 315 14.83 2.02 3.38
C MET A 315 15.38 3.34 3.97
N ASN A 316 15.23 3.59 5.27
CA ASN A 316 15.66 4.81 6.00
C ASN A 316 17.20 5.04 6.01
N THR A 317 17.91 4.58 4.99
CA THR A 317 19.37 4.49 4.90
C THR A 317 19.84 4.69 3.45
N GLY A 318 19.11 5.46 2.64
CA GLY A 318 19.47 5.75 1.24
C GLY A 318 19.37 4.58 0.26
N SER A 319 18.95 3.38 0.68
CA SER A 319 18.82 2.22 -0.22
C SER A 319 17.42 2.13 -0.84
N PHE A 320 17.35 1.68 -2.10
CA PHE A 320 16.08 1.55 -2.84
C PHE A 320 15.96 0.21 -3.56
N TRP A 321 14.72 -0.23 -3.76
CA TRP A 321 14.34 -1.46 -4.45
C TRP A 321 13.06 -1.21 -5.27
N LEU A 322 13.14 -1.29 -6.59
CA LEU A 322 12.06 -0.90 -7.50
C LEU A 322 11.69 -2.09 -8.38
N PRO A 323 10.56 -2.77 -8.13
CA PRO A 323 10.09 -3.81 -9.00
C PRO A 323 9.40 -3.20 -10.22
N LEU A 324 9.69 -3.71 -11.41
CA LEU A 324 9.20 -3.21 -12.69
C LEU A 324 8.79 -4.37 -13.59
N ALA A 325 7.67 -4.22 -14.29
CA ALA A 325 7.27 -5.16 -15.33
C ALA A 325 8.24 -5.10 -16.54
N ASN A 326 8.02 -5.94 -17.54
CA ASN A 326 8.72 -5.80 -18.82
C ASN A 326 8.30 -4.49 -19.50
N GLY A 327 9.25 -3.67 -19.88
CA GLY A 327 9.00 -2.34 -20.41
C GLY A 327 10.28 -1.49 -20.45
N ALA A 328 10.16 -0.29 -21.01
CA ALA A 328 11.21 0.71 -21.02
C ALA A 328 10.84 1.85 -20.05
N TYR A 329 11.71 2.12 -19.09
CA TYR A 329 11.47 3.08 -18.03
C TYR A 329 12.64 4.06 -17.87
N THR A 330 12.35 5.28 -17.41
CA THR A 330 13.36 6.24 -16.97
C THR A 330 13.11 6.58 -15.52
N ILE A 331 14.07 6.26 -14.66
CA ILE A 331 14.03 6.41 -13.20
C ILE A 331 14.84 7.65 -12.82
N THR A 332 14.20 8.65 -12.20
CA THR A 332 14.82 9.94 -11.88
C THR A 332 14.61 10.26 -10.39
N PRO A 333 15.68 10.47 -9.60
CA PRO A 333 15.56 10.95 -8.22
C PRO A 333 14.82 12.30 -8.15
N ALA A 334 13.92 12.43 -7.19
CA ALA A 334 13.19 13.66 -6.88
C ALA A 334 13.56 14.11 -5.46
N LEU A 335 14.30 15.23 -5.39
CA LEU A 335 14.70 15.89 -4.16
C LEU A 335 13.77 17.07 -3.89
N GLU A 336 13.61 17.43 -2.61
CA GLU A 336 12.72 18.50 -2.13
C GLU A 336 13.14 19.87 -2.67
N HIS A 337 14.44 20.20 -2.62
CA HIS A 337 15.02 21.41 -3.20
C HIS A 337 16.00 21.03 -4.33
N PRO A 338 15.51 20.67 -5.53
CA PRO A 338 16.35 20.14 -6.60
C PRO A 338 17.39 21.15 -7.10
N SER A 339 17.21 22.46 -6.88
CA SER A 339 18.20 23.48 -7.20
C SER A 339 19.44 23.47 -6.30
N TYR A 340 19.32 22.94 -5.08
CA TYR A 340 20.41 22.89 -4.09
C TYR A 340 21.37 21.74 -4.34
N PHE A 341 21.00 20.77 -5.17
CA PHE A 341 21.73 19.52 -5.33
C PHE A 341 21.94 19.17 -6.80
N ASN A 342 23.09 18.57 -7.10
CA ASN A 342 23.34 17.90 -8.37
C ASN A 342 23.21 16.39 -8.16
N VAL A 343 22.63 15.68 -9.14
CA VAL A 343 22.43 14.22 -9.08
C VAL A 343 23.15 13.54 -10.23
N PHE A 344 23.97 12.54 -9.94
CA PHE A 344 24.72 11.76 -10.93
C PHE A 344 24.54 10.24 -10.75
N PRO A 345 24.10 9.51 -11.79
CA PRO A 345 23.53 10.04 -13.03
C PRO A 345 22.20 10.77 -12.74
N PRO A 346 21.79 11.78 -13.53
CA PRO A 346 20.55 12.50 -13.27
C PRO A 346 19.30 11.62 -13.42
N SER A 347 19.39 10.55 -14.20
CA SER A 347 18.36 9.52 -14.32
C SER A 347 18.99 8.22 -14.80
N LEU A 348 18.27 7.11 -14.63
CA LEU A 348 18.63 5.78 -15.11
C LEU A 348 17.57 5.30 -16.10
N SER A 349 17.97 5.06 -17.35
CA SER A 349 17.11 4.41 -18.34
C SER A 349 17.28 2.89 -18.28
N VAL A 350 16.17 2.17 -18.16
CA VAL A 350 16.14 0.71 -18.11
C VAL A 350 15.16 0.15 -19.14
N ALA A 351 15.45 -1.04 -19.67
CA ALA A 351 14.60 -1.75 -20.62
C ALA A 351 14.62 -3.25 -20.33
N PHE A 352 13.52 -3.78 -19.79
CA PHE A 352 13.35 -5.21 -19.53
C PHE A 352 12.45 -5.85 -20.61
N PRO A 353 12.73 -7.10 -21.04
CA PRO A 353 13.76 -8.02 -20.53
C PRO A 353 15.13 -7.90 -21.25
N ALA A 354 15.39 -6.82 -21.98
CA ALA A 354 16.65 -6.65 -22.72
C ALA A 354 17.87 -6.50 -21.79
N GLN A 355 17.67 -6.08 -20.55
CA GLN A 355 18.67 -6.02 -19.49
C GLN A 355 18.47 -7.15 -18.46
N SER A 356 19.55 -7.53 -17.77
CA SER A 356 19.51 -8.50 -16.68
C SER A 356 18.83 -7.92 -15.45
N SER A 357 18.02 -8.74 -14.78
CA SER A 357 17.45 -8.44 -13.47
C SER A 357 18.05 -9.35 -12.38
N PRO A 358 18.34 -8.85 -11.16
CA PRO A 358 18.24 -7.45 -10.71
C PRO A 358 19.30 -6.55 -11.36
N LEU A 359 18.94 -5.31 -11.66
CA LEU A 359 19.85 -4.26 -12.11
C LEU A 359 20.27 -3.40 -10.92
N THR A 360 21.54 -3.40 -10.56
CA THR A 360 22.06 -2.54 -9.51
C THR A 360 22.57 -1.22 -10.08
N SER A 361 22.10 -0.08 -9.59
CA SER A 361 22.57 1.25 -9.96
C SER A 361 22.44 2.23 -8.79
N ASN A 362 23.43 3.08 -8.62
CA ASN A 362 23.49 4.04 -7.51
C ASN A 362 23.36 5.47 -8.02
N PHE A 363 22.87 6.35 -7.16
CA PHE A 363 22.80 7.79 -7.39
C PHE A 363 23.72 8.52 -6.41
N CYS A 364 24.55 9.42 -6.91
CA CYS A 364 25.38 10.30 -6.10
C CYS A 364 24.77 11.70 -6.11
N ILE A 365 24.57 12.27 -4.92
CA ILE A 365 24.02 13.59 -4.71
C ILE A 365 25.15 14.47 -4.18
N THR A 366 25.43 15.57 -4.87
CA THR A 366 26.44 16.55 -4.46
C THR A 366 25.80 17.92 -4.25
N PRO A 367 26.33 18.76 -3.37
CA PRO A 367 25.81 20.12 -3.18
C PRO A 367 26.01 20.98 -4.44
N ASN A 368 25.07 21.88 -4.72
CA ASN A 368 25.12 22.86 -5.79
C ASN A 368 25.22 24.29 -5.23
N GLY A 369 26.36 24.60 -4.61
CA GLY A 369 26.54 25.87 -3.89
C GLY A 369 26.27 25.73 -2.39
N GLU A 370 26.47 26.83 -1.67
CA GLU A 370 26.22 26.91 -0.23
C GLU A 370 24.81 27.45 0.00
N HIS A 371 23.93 26.59 0.51
CA HIS A 371 22.54 26.89 0.82
C HIS A 371 22.31 26.57 2.29
N LYS A 372 21.76 27.53 3.02
CA LYS A 372 21.36 27.37 4.43
C LYS A 372 19.85 27.31 4.47
N ASN A 373 19.33 26.19 4.95
CA ASN A 373 17.91 26.00 5.16
C ASN A 373 17.67 25.05 6.33
N LEU A 374 16.92 25.52 7.33
CA LEU A 374 16.58 24.84 8.58
C LEU A 374 15.07 24.73 8.76
N GLU A 375 14.59 23.52 8.90
CA GLU A 375 13.18 23.26 9.16
C GLU A 375 12.97 22.85 10.62
N VAL A 376 11.86 23.28 11.21
CA VAL A 376 11.33 22.72 12.47
C VAL A 376 9.90 22.24 12.28
N LEU A 377 9.58 21.08 12.86
CA LEU A 377 8.25 20.50 12.82
C LEU A 377 7.84 20.00 14.21
N LEU A 378 6.68 20.46 14.68
CA LEU A 378 6.02 19.95 15.88
C LEU A 378 5.01 18.85 15.51
N VAL A 379 5.15 17.70 16.15
CA VAL A 379 4.24 16.56 15.98
C VAL A 379 3.75 16.08 17.34
N PRO A 380 2.44 15.98 17.58
CA PRO A 380 1.93 15.35 18.80
C PRO A 380 2.25 13.86 18.79
N ALA A 381 2.88 13.37 19.85
CA ALA A 381 3.21 11.95 20.04
C ALA A 381 2.20 11.20 20.91
N SER A 382 1.26 11.92 21.55
CA SER A 382 0.12 11.36 22.28
C SER A 382 -1.11 12.27 22.15
N ARG A 383 -2.25 11.79 22.65
CA ARG A 383 -3.50 12.57 22.72
C ARG A 383 -3.41 13.60 23.86
N ALA A 384 -3.99 14.78 23.67
CA ALA A 384 -4.15 15.78 24.72
C ALA A 384 -5.35 15.43 25.62
N ILE A 385 -5.08 14.91 26.82
CA ILE A 385 -6.08 14.52 27.81
C ILE A 385 -5.85 15.34 29.09
N PRO A 386 -6.85 16.07 29.61
CA PRO A 386 -6.70 16.85 30.85
C PRO A 386 -6.23 16.00 32.03
N GLY A 387 -5.21 16.45 32.76
CA GLY A 387 -4.64 15.77 33.91
C GLY A 387 -3.58 14.69 33.62
N PHE A 388 -3.23 14.47 32.35
CA PHE A 388 -2.26 13.44 31.94
C PHE A 388 -1.04 14.05 31.24
N ASP A 389 0.03 13.25 31.19
CA ASP A 389 1.22 13.58 30.44
C ASP A 389 0.98 13.44 28.94
N ASN A 390 1.26 14.52 28.21
CA ASN A 390 1.23 14.62 26.77
C ASN A 390 2.64 14.83 26.22
N LYS A 391 2.99 14.08 25.16
CA LYS A 391 4.30 14.08 24.53
C LYS A 391 4.23 14.75 23.17
N TYR A 392 5.26 15.54 22.86
CA TYR A 392 5.46 16.19 21.57
C TYR A 392 6.84 15.85 21.03
N LYS A 393 6.91 15.58 19.73
CA LYS A 393 8.17 15.49 18.99
C LYS A 393 8.45 16.82 18.33
N ILE A 394 9.60 17.40 18.61
CA ILE A 394 10.16 18.52 17.87
C ILE A 394 11.23 17.95 16.94
N ILE A 395 10.99 18.04 15.64
CA ILE A 395 11.91 17.55 14.61
C ILE A 395 12.59 18.76 14.01
N ILE A 396 13.92 18.77 13.98
CA ILE A 396 14.70 19.77 13.27
C ILE A 396 15.39 19.09 12.08
N LYS A 397 15.44 19.75 10.94
CA LYS A 397 16.05 19.22 9.72
C LYS A 397 16.87 20.30 9.04
N ASN A 398 17.98 19.90 8.42
CA ASN A 398 18.78 20.79 7.58
C ASN A 398 18.50 20.47 6.11
N ASN A 399 17.65 21.26 5.47
CA ASN A 399 17.33 21.14 4.05
C ASN A 399 18.42 21.75 3.13
N GLY A 400 19.40 22.44 3.72
CA GLY A 400 20.52 23.05 3.03
C GLY A 400 21.66 22.10 2.67
N THR A 401 22.75 22.68 2.18
CA THR A 401 23.96 21.97 1.71
C THR A 401 25.16 22.12 2.64
N VAL A 402 25.05 22.92 3.69
CA VAL A 402 26.13 23.19 4.65
C VAL A 402 25.74 22.75 6.06
N ASN A 403 26.72 22.35 6.88
CA ASN A 403 26.47 22.05 8.30
C ASN A 403 26.00 23.31 9.03
N GLN A 404 24.99 23.16 9.89
CA GLN A 404 24.42 24.27 10.65
C GLN A 404 24.37 23.98 12.15
N SER A 405 24.51 25.04 12.94
CA SER A 405 24.40 24.99 14.41
C SER A 405 23.61 26.20 14.88
N GLY A 406 22.87 26.04 15.96
CA GLY A 406 21.96 27.07 16.43
C GLY A 406 21.16 26.61 17.63
N SER A 407 19.95 27.15 17.73
CA SER A 407 19.00 26.79 18.78
C SER A 407 17.58 26.74 18.22
N PHE A 408 16.69 26.03 18.88
CA PHE A 408 15.27 26.13 18.63
C PHE A 408 14.51 26.28 19.96
N THR A 409 13.39 26.97 19.88
CA THR A 409 12.53 27.28 21.02
C THR A 409 11.17 26.65 20.84
N LEU A 410 10.56 26.21 21.94
CA LEU A 410 9.16 25.82 22.01
C LEU A 410 8.45 26.79 22.94
N HIS A 411 7.41 27.44 22.44
CA HIS A 411 6.50 28.25 23.22
C HIS A 411 5.23 27.44 23.51
N PHE A 412 4.78 27.52 24.76
CA PHE A 412 3.60 26.84 25.28
C PHE A 412 2.96 27.72 26.36
N ASN A 413 1.71 27.45 26.71
CA ASN A 413 1.05 28.18 27.79
C ASN A 413 1.25 27.44 29.13
N ASP A 414 2.17 27.94 29.97
CA ASP A 414 2.45 27.39 31.31
C ASP A 414 1.21 27.40 32.21
N GLY A 415 0.27 28.32 31.95
CA GLY A 415 -1.00 28.36 32.64
C GLY A 415 -1.95 27.21 32.28
N GLN A 416 -1.72 26.46 31.20
CA GLN A 416 -2.57 25.33 30.77
C GLN A 416 -1.84 23.98 30.85
N MET A 417 -0.51 23.97 30.87
CA MET A 417 0.29 22.76 30.88
C MET A 417 1.68 23.01 31.47
N ASP A 418 2.19 22.04 32.21
CA ASP A 418 3.49 22.10 32.89
C ASP A 418 4.52 21.25 32.15
N PHE A 419 5.71 21.79 31.88
CA PHE A 419 6.82 21.01 31.34
C PHE A 419 7.35 19.99 32.36
N VAL A 420 7.46 18.72 31.95
CA VAL A 420 7.94 17.63 32.79
C VAL A 420 9.39 17.29 32.49
N GLU A 421 9.68 16.89 31.25
CA GLU A 421 11.03 16.50 30.81
C GLU A 421 11.18 16.53 29.29
N SER A 422 12.41 16.48 28.81
CA SER A 422 12.70 16.25 27.39
C SER A 422 13.95 15.37 27.20
N ALA A 423 13.99 14.69 26.06
CA ALA A 423 15.15 13.92 25.61
C ALA A 423 15.53 14.36 24.18
N PRO A 424 16.73 14.95 23.98
CA PRO A 424 17.70 15.40 25.01
C PRO A 424 17.10 16.48 25.93
N ALA A 425 17.72 16.65 27.11
CA ALA A 425 17.29 17.65 28.09
C ALA A 425 17.39 19.08 27.53
N ALA A 426 16.47 19.94 27.96
CA ALA A 426 16.45 21.35 27.57
C ALA A 426 17.68 22.11 28.10
N ASP A 427 18.20 23.03 27.29
CA ASP A 427 19.31 23.92 27.66
C ASP A 427 18.83 25.09 28.54
N SER A 428 17.59 25.55 28.33
CA SER A 428 16.97 26.63 29.12
C SER A 428 15.46 26.43 29.23
N GLN A 429 14.90 26.79 30.38
CA GLN A 429 13.47 26.79 30.67
C GLN A 429 13.07 28.12 31.31
N LEU A 430 12.16 28.83 30.66
CA LEU A 430 11.43 29.99 31.18
C LEU A 430 9.95 29.59 31.31
N GLN A 431 9.12 30.49 31.84
CA GLN A 431 7.70 30.20 32.11
C GLN A 431 6.99 29.62 30.87
N ASP A 432 6.86 30.39 29.80
CA ASP A 432 6.17 29.95 28.58
C ASP A 432 7.12 29.44 27.46
N TYR A 433 8.42 29.28 27.75
CA TYR A 433 9.42 28.99 26.70
C TYR A 433 10.45 27.95 27.14
N ILE A 434 10.74 27.00 26.25
CA ILE A 434 11.84 26.02 26.38
C ILE A 434 12.80 26.20 25.21
N THR A 435 14.10 26.05 25.45
CA THR A 435 15.13 26.18 24.42
C THR A 435 16.07 25.01 24.42
N TRP A 436 16.46 24.56 23.23
CA TRP A 436 17.51 23.58 23.00
C TRP A 436 18.53 24.11 21.98
N ASN A 437 19.78 23.74 22.16
CA ASN A 437 20.86 24.00 21.22
C ASN A 437 21.11 22.76 20.36
N TYR A 438 21.49 22.97 19.10
CA TYR A 438 21.96 21.91 18.23
C TYR A 438 23.29 22.31 17.58
N THR A 439 24.17 21.33 17.42
CA THR A 439 25.51 21.52 16.84
C THR A 439 25.73 20.57 15.69
N ASP A 440 26.34 21.04 14.61
CA ASP A 440 26.70 20.26 13.43
C ASP A 440 25.54 19.40 12.89
N LEU A 441 24.37 20.01 12.67
CA LEU A 441 23.27 19.38 11.93
C LEU A 441 23.71 19.28 10.46
N LEU A 442 23.97 18.06 9.99
CA LEU A 442 24.52 17.79 8.66
C LEU A 442 23.47 18.03 7.56
N PRO A 443 23.87 18.30 6.31
CA PRO A 443 22.96 18.40 5.18
C PRO A 443 22.03 17.18 5.08
N LEU A 444 20.73 17.44 4.89
CA LEU A 444 19.66 16.45 4.80
C LEU A 444 19.43 15.62 6.08
N GLU A 445 20.16 15.88 7.17
CA GLU A 445 19.97 15.22 8.46
C GLU A 445 18.71 15.76 9.15
N SER A 446 17.99 14.87 9.83
CA SER A 446 16.94 15.24 10.77
C SER A 446 17.27 14.74 12.18
N ARG A 447 16.99 15.54 13.19
CA ARG A 447 17.08 15.16 14.61
C ARG A 447 15.71 15.35 15.27
N THR A 448 15.39 14.47 16.21
CA THR A 448 14.12 14.51 16.92
C THR A 448 14.35 14.63 18.42
N ILE A 449 13.63 15.56 19.03
CA ILE A 449 13.56 15.78 20.47
C ILE A 449 12.16 15.40 20.91
N THR A 450 12.04 14.65 22.01
CA THR A 450 10.73 14.36 22.60
C THR A 450 10.58 15.12 23.90
N ALA A 451 9.55 15.96 24.02
CA ALA A 451 9.22 16.73 25.21
C ALA A 451 7.89 16.26 25.81
N THR A 452 7.83 16.12 27.13
CA THR A 452 6.67 15.68 27.90
C THR A 452 6.13 16.84 28.72
N PHE A 453 4.82 17.03 28.72
CA PHE A 453 4.11 18.05 29.48
C PHE A 453 2.91 17.45 30.20
N ASN A 454 2.62 17.86 31.43
CA ASN A 454 1.40 17.50 32.11
C ASN A 454 0.32 18.55 31.81
N LEU A 455 -0.87 18.13 31.35
CA LEU A 455 -1.97 19.07 31.07
C LEU A 455 -2.81 19.33 32.32
N ASN A 456 -3.23 20.58 32.53
CA ASN A 456 -4.04 20.93 33.70
C ASN A 456 -5.37 20.16 33.73
N THR A 457 -5.77 19.75 34.92
CA THR A 457 -7.07 19.13 35.20
C THR A 457 -8.20 20.16 35.14
N PRO A 458 -9.47 19.71 35.01
CA PRO A 458 -10.64 20.60 35.06
C PRO A 458 -10.83 21.36 36.40
N PHE A 459 -10.04 21.04 37.43
CA PHE A 459 -10.15 21.64 38.77
C PHE A 459 -9.02 22.63 39.07
N GLU A 460 -8.07 22.80 38.15
CA GLU A 460 -6.96 23.75 38.29
C GLU A 460 -7.31 25.14 37.75
N ASN A 461 -6.45 26.13 38.05
CA ASN A 461 -6.60 27.48 37.54
C ASN A 461 -6.19 27.49 36.06
N LEU A 462 -7.02 28.07 35.18
CA LEU A 462 -6.93 27.89 33.71
C LEU A 462 -6.99 26.39 33.32
N PRO A 463 -8.14 25.73 33.58
CA PRO A 463 -8.30 24.31 33.30
C PRO A 463 -8.24 24.03 31.80
N VAL A 464 -7.69 22.88 31.43
CA VAL A 464 -7.78 22.36 30.07
C VAL A 464 -9.07 21.54 29.98
N VAL A 465 -9.97 21.92 29.08
CA VAL A 465 -11.30 21.29 28.93
C VAL A 465 -11.40 20.62 27.58
N ALA A 466 -12.01 19.42 27.53
CA ALA A 466 -12.21 18.76 26.24
C ALA A 466 -13.13 19.54 25.30
N GLY A 467 -12.85 19.43 24.01
CA GLY A 467 -13.45 20.24 22.96
C GLY A 467 -12.70 21.56 22.73
N GLU A 468 -11.81 21.97 23.63
CA GLU A 468 -10.93 23.12 23.44
C GLU A 468 -9.62 22.72 22.75
N TYR A 469 -8.87 23.69 22.25
CA TYR A 469 -7.57 23.46 21.63
C TYR A 469 -6.46 24.01 22.52
N ILE A 470 -5.38 23.24 22.66
CA ILE A 470 -4.11 23.73 23.20
C ILE A 470 -3.16 24.07 22.04
N GLY A 471 -2.45 25.19 22.20
CA GLY A 471 -1.51 25.71 21.21
C GLY A 471 -0.07 25.56 21.68
N LEU A 472 0.81 25.09 20.80
CA LEU A 472 2.26 25.16 20.95
C LEU A 472 2.85 25.71 19.64
N ASP A 473 3.94 26.45 19.74
CA ASP A 473 4.69 26.87 18.56
C ASP A 473 6.19 26.66 18.74
N ALA A 474 6.87 26.22 17.69
CA ALA A 474 8.32 26.04 17.67
C ALA A 474 8.96 26.95 16.64
N THR A 475 10.13 27.47 16.97
CA THR A 475 10.92 28.31 16.08
C THR A 475 12.38 27.87 16.12
N ILE A 476 13.02 27.71 14.96
CA ILE A 476 14.46 27.39 14.83
C ILE A 476 15.26 28.60 14.38
N TYR A 477 16.51 28.69 14.85
CA TYR A 477 17.42 29.80 14.61
C TYR A 477 18.79 29.28 14.15
N PRO A 478 19.52 30.03 13.30
CA PRO A 478 19.27 31.42 12.90
C PRO A 478 18.38 31.59 11.66
N ILE A 479 17.38 32.48 11.75
CA ILE A 479 16.44 32.78 10.64
C ILE A 479 17.09 33.71 9.60
N ASP A 480 17.88 34.71 10.04
CA ASP A 480 18.42 35.76 9.17
C ASP A 480 19.39 35.28 8.07
N LEU A 481 19.83 34.02 8.16
CA LEU A 481 20.75 33.39 7.22
C LEU A 481 20.09 32.24 6.46
N ASP A 482 18.81 31.98 6.72
CA ASP A 482 18.02 30.94 6.09
C ASP A 482 17.48 31.44 4.74
N GLU A 483 17.53 30.58 3.72
CA GLU A 483 17.00 30.87 2.38
C GLU A 483 15.49 30.63 2.27
N ASP A 484 14.89 29.87 3.19
CA ASP A 484 13.43 29.69 3.31
C ASP A 484 13.00 29.92 4.77
N ASP A 485 12.38 31.06 5.05
CA ASP A 485 11.95 31.41 6.41
C ASP A 485 10.59 30.83 6.81
N HIS A 486 9.89 30.15 5.88
CA HIS A 486 8.55 29.62 6.13
C HIS A 486 8.56 28.31 6.92
N ASP A 487 9.63 27.52 6.83
CA ASP A 487 9.77 26.23 7.52
C ASP A 487 10.58 26.35 8.84
N ASN A 488 11.06 27.55 9.15
CA ASN A 488 11.66 27.85 10.44
C ASN A 488 10.65 27.94 11.60
N HIS A 489 9.34 27.88 11.32
CA HIS A 489 8.28 27.98 12.32
C HIS A 489 7.26 26.86 12.18
N SER A 490 6.81 26.31 13.31
CA SER A 490 5.80 25.25 13.35
C SER A 490 4.76 25.53 14.43
N ASP A 491 3.50 25.72 14.03
CA ASP A 491 2.36 25.85 14.92
C ASP A 491 1.61 24.51 15.08
N LEU A 492 1.32 24.13 16.31
CA LEU A 492 0.49 22.97 16.65
C LEU A 492 -0.74 23.42 17.45
N LYS A 493 -1.92 23.19 16.89
CA LYS A 493 -3.20 23.27 17.61
C LYS A 493 -3.76 21.88 17.83
N GLN A 494 -3.66 21.38 19.05
CA GLN A 494 -4.13 20.04 19.40
C GLN A 494 -5.49 20.13 20.09
N LEU A 495 -6.48 19.39 19.58
CA LEU A 495 -7.79 19.25 20.21
C LEU A 495 -7.63 18.44 21.51
N VAL A 496 -8.12 19.02 22.61
CA VAL A 496 -8.22 18.39 23.92
C VAL A 496 -9.42 17.47 23.91
N MET A 497 -9.24 16.26 24.43
CA MET A 497 -10.26 15.23 24.39
C MET A 497 -10.53 14.67 25.80
N ASN A 498 -11.80 14.42 26.10
CA ASN A 498 -12.23 13.72 27.32
C ASN A 498 -12.38 12.23 26.99
N SER A 499 -12.38 11.39 28.03
CA SER A 499 -12.66 9.96 27.95
C SER A 499 -14.15 9.63 27.71
N PHE A 500 -14.91 10.48 27.01
CA PHE A 500 -16.36 10.28 26.83
C PHE A 500 -16.82 10.30 25.36
N ASP A 501 -17.60 9.26 25.04
CA ASP A 501 -17.66 8.55 23.76
C ASP A 501 -16.28 8.33 23.13
N PRO A 502 -15.63 7.22 23.45
CA PRO A 502 -14.31 6.93 22.91
C PRO A 502 -14.34 6.58 21.41
N ASN A 503 -15.54 6.46 20.83
CA ASN A 503 -15.81 6.29 19.41
C ASN A 503 -16.35 7.59 18.78
N ASP A 504 -15.52 8.62 18.62
CA ASP A 504 -15.93 9.95 18.15
C ASP A 504 -15.28 10.38 16.82
N LYS A 505 -15.77 11.50 16.26
CA LYS A 505 -15.23 12.16 15.07
C LYS A 505 -15.14 13.66 15.26
N THR A 506 -14.01 14.25 14.87
CA THR A 506 -13.73 15.69 15.01
C THR A 506 -13.18 16.27 13.70
N CYS A 507 -13.52 17.52 13.39
CA CYS A 507 -12.93 18.29 12.29
C CYS A 507 -11.93 19.28 12.88
N SER A 508 -10.67 19.25 12.46
CA SER A 508 -9.61 20.07 13.08
C SER A 508 -9.78 21.57 12.81
N GLU A 509 -10.52 21.94 11.77
CA GLU A 509 -10.85 23.33 11.42
C GLU A 509 -11.84 23.97 12.40
N GLY A 510 -12.38 23.20 13.35
CA GLY A 510 -13.29 23.67 14.39
C GLY A 510 -14.73 23.82 13.91
N GLU A 511 -15.61 24.26 14.82
CA GLU A 511 -17.04 24.44 14.53
C GLU A 511 -17.33 25.67 13.65
N ILE A 512 -16.39 26.62 13.57
CA ILE A 512 -16.49 27.84 12.78
C ILE A 512 -15.16 28.10 12.07
N THR A 513 -15.21 28.31 10.76
CA THR A 513 -14.05 28.64 9.92
C THR A 513 -14.34 29.78 8.95
N GLY A 514 -13.29 30.40 8.43
CA GLY A 514 -13.38 31.51 7.48
C GLY A 514 -13.75 31.05 6.05
N PRO A 515 -14.17 31.97 5.17
CA PRO A 515 -14.44 31.64 3.76
C PRO A 515 -13.22 31.09 3.01
N ALA A 516 -12.02 31.34 3.53
CA ALA A 516 -10.76 30.84 2.99
C ALA A 516 -10.63 29.30 3.01
N VAL A 517 -11.47 28.58 3.77
CA VAL A 517 -11.48 27.11 3.75
C VAL A 517 -12.00 26.54 2.42
N ALA A 518 -12.71 27.34 1.63
CA ALA A 518 -13.29 26.91 0.37
C ALA A 518 -12.19 26.65 -0.67
N GLY A 519 -12.03 25.39 -1.08
CA GLY A 519 -10.96 24.97 -2.00
C GLY A 519 -9.71 24.45 -1.29
N GLU A 520 -9.69 24.47 0.05
CA GLU A 520 -8.57 24.05 0.90
C GLU A 520 -8.85 22.72 1.60
N TYR A 521 -7.80 22.08 2.12
CA TYR A 521 -7.91 20.84 2.87
C TYR A 521 -8.52 21.06 4.25
N VAL A 522 -9.47 20.20 4.60
CA VAL A 522 -9.99 20.06 5.95
C VAL A 522 -9.60 18.71 6.54
N HIS A 523 -9.38 18.63 7.85
CA HIS A 523 -8.80 17.45 8.51
C HIS A 523 -9.81 16.86 9.48
N TYR A 524 -9.91 15.54 9.47
CA TYR A 524 -10.78 14.78 10.36
C TYR A 524 -9.96 13.78 11.16
N LEU A 525 -10.32 13.61 12.43
CA LEU A 525 -9.87 12.53 13.30
C LEU A 525 -11.11 11.74 13.73
N ILE A 526 -11.02 10.42 13.69
CA ILE A 526 -12.03 9.50 14.19
C ILE A 526 -11.35 8.58 15.20
N ARG A 527 -11.82 8.53 16.44
CA ARG A 527 -11.30 7.62 17.47
C ARG A 527 -12.28 6.49 17.69
N PHE A 528 -11.78 5.40 18.26
CA PHE A 528 -12.58 4.24 18.64
C PHE A 528 -12.00 3.54 19.87
N GLU A 529 -12.84 2.85 20.64
CA GLU A 529 -12.41 2.03 21.79
C GLU A 529 -13.25 0.75 21.87
N ASN A 530 -12.55 -0.36 22.12
CA ASN A 530 -13.16 -1.67 22.33
C ASN A 530 -13.65 -1.81 23.77
N THR A 531 -14.93 -1.48 24.00
CA THR A 531 -15.64 -1.67 25.27
C THR A 531 -16.26 -3.08 25.39
N GLY A 532 -15.83 -4.02 24.55
CA GLY A 532 -16.31 -5.41 24.52
C GLY A 532 -15.80 -6.26 25.70
N THR A 533 -15.89 -7.58 25.56
CA THR A 533 -15.38 -8.55 26.56
C THR A 533 -14.31 -9.49 25.97
N ALA A 534 -13.82 -9.19 24.77
CA ALA A 534 -12.83 -9.94 24.01
C ALA A 534 -12.02 -9.01 23.10
N LEU A 535 -10.85 -9.47 22.64
CA LEU A 535 -9.98 -8.73 21.71
C LEU A 535 -10.72 -8.47 20.38
N ALA A 536 -10.74 -7.21 19.92
CA ALA A 536 -11.24 -6.88 18.59
C ALA A 536 -10.11 -7.03 17.56
N GLN A 537 -10.27 -7.92 16.60
CA GLN A 537 -9.20 -8.24 15.66
C GLN A 537 -9.26 -7.37 14.40
N HIS A 538 -10.46 -6.92 14.02
CA HIS A 538 -10.69 -6.08 12.87
C HIS A 538 -11.56 -4.89 13.24
N ILE A 539 -11.14 -3.69 12.85
CA ILE A 539 -11.95 -2.49 13.02
C ILE A 539 -12.06 -1.78 11.68
N VAL A 540 -13.28 -1.47 11.26
CA VAL A 540 -13.51 -0.67 10.05
C VAL A 540 -14.19 0.62 10.43
N VAL A 541 -13.55 1.74 10.16
CA VAL A 541 -14.15 3.06 10.25
C VAL A 541 -14.64 3.45 8.86
N LYS A 542 -15.95 3.38 8.64
CA LYS A 542 -16.61 3.78 7.41
C LYS A 542 -17.12 5.21 7.50
N ASP A 543 -16.86 5.99 6.47
CA ASP A 543 -17.21 7.40 6.38
C ASP A 543 -17.86 7.73 5.02
N MET A 544 -18.98 8.44 5.04
CA MET A 544 -19.72 8.79 3.82
C MET A 544 -19.53 10.27 3.51
N ILE A 545 -18.66 10.57 2.54
CA ILE A 545 -18.29 11.95 2.20
C ILE A 545 -19.40 12.63 1.37
N ASP A 546 -19.76 13.85 1.77
CA ASP A 546 -20.66 14.71 0.99
C ASP A 546 -19.92 15.32 -0.21
N LEU A 547 -20.13 14.74 -1.40
CA LEU A 547 -19.53 15.21 -2.64
C LEU A 547 -20.03 16.60 -3.08
N THR A 548 -21.09 17.15 -2.47
CA THR A 548 -21.49 18.54 -2.71
C THR A 548 -20.59 19.54 -1.98
N LYS A 549 -19.91 19.08 -0.93
CA LYS A 549 -19.05 19.89 -0.06
C LYS A 549 -17.57 19.57 -0.23
N PHE A 550 -17.22 18.34 -0.61
CA PHE A 550 -15.82 17.89 -0.69
C PHE A 550 -15.42 17.30 -2.03
N GLU A 551 -14.13 17.33 -2.31
CA GLU A 551 -13.50 16.72 -3.48
C GLU A 551 -12.82 15.41 -3.08
N ILE A 552 -13.53 14.30 -3.20
CA ILE A 552 -13.09 12.99 -2.70
C ILE A 552 -11.72 12.52 -3.20
N GLY A 553 -11.32 12.88 -4.42
CA GLY A 553 -10.02 12.49 -4.99
C GLY A 553 -8.83 13.18 -4.32
N THR A 554 -9.09 14.12 -3.42
CA THR A 554 -8.08 14.75 -2.57
C THR A 554 -8.00 14.11 -1.20
N LEU A 555 -8.82 13.11 -0.86
CA LEU A 555 -8.77 12.52 0.47
C LEU A 555 -7.43 11.81 0.70
N ILE A 556 -6.72 12.24 1.74
CA ILE A 556 -5.42 11.71 2.13
C ILE A 556 -5.54 11.21 3.59
N PRO A 557 -5.47 9.89 3.85
CA PRO A 557 -5.29 9.39 5.21
C PRO A 557 -3.95 9.87 5.76
N ILE A 558 -3.95 10.31 7.01
CA ILE A 558 -2.79 10.90 7.67
C ILE A 558 -2.14 9.88 8.58
N THR A 559 -2.91 9.28 9.49
CA THR A 559 -2.39 8.37 10.51
C THR A 559 -3.52 7.61 11.20
N GLY A 560 -3.19 6.61 12.00
CA GLY A 560 -4.12 5.84 12.79
C GLY A 560 -3.37 5.08 13.88
N SER A 561 -4.09 4.69 14.94
CA SER A 561 -3.53 4.03 16.12
C SER A 561 -2.76 2.74 15.84
N HIS A 562 -3.13 2.07 14.76
CA HIS A 562 -2.53 0.84 14.29
C HIS A 562 -2.49 0.90 12.78
N ALA A 563 -1.79 -0.04 12.13
CA ALA A 563 -1.77 -0.09 10.68
C ALA A 563 -3.20 -0.22 10.14
N PHE A 564 -3.54 0.68 9.22
CA PHE A 564 -4.83 0.68 8.55
C PHE A 564 -4.67 0.97 7.08
N GLU A 565 -5.56 0.40 6.31
CA GLU A 565 -5.71 0.71 4.89
C GLU A 565 -6.85 1.68 4.72
N THR A 566 -6.70 2.61 3.78
CA THR A 566 -7.79 3.52 3.39
C THR A 566 -8.30 3.10 2.04
N ARG A 567 -9.60 2.83 1.96
CA ARG A 567 -10.29 2.46 0.74
C ARG A 567 -11.40 3.44 0.45
N ILE A 568 -11.42 3.99 -0.77
CA ILE A 568 -12.54 4.81 -1.26
C ILE A 568 -13.29 4.01 -2.33
N THR A 569 -14.54 3.65 -2.06
CA THR A 569 -15.40 2.89 -2.96
C THR A 569 -16.72 3.61 -3.22
N SER A 570 -17.42 3.23 -4.29
CA SER A 570 -18.72 3.80 -4.67
C SER A 570 -18.73 5.34 -4.83
N GLY A 571 -17.57 5.94 -5.09
CA GLY A 571 -17.40 7.37 -5.36
C GLY A 571 -17.33 8.28 -4.13
N ASN A 572 -17.88 7.90 -2.98
CA ASN A 572 -17.86 8.74 -1.76
C ASN A 572 -17.80 7.99 -0.43
N LYS A 573 -17.68 6.65 -0.45
CA LYS A 573 -17.58 5.84 0.76
C LYS A 573 -16.10 5.58 1.04
N VAL A 574 -15.60 6.16 2.12
CA VAL A 574 -14.24 6.02 2.60
C VAL A 574 -14.25 5.01 3.75
N GLU A 575 -13.32 4.08 3.76
CA GLU A 575 -13.22 3.03 4.77
C GLU A 575 -11.77 2.96 5.24
N PHE A 576 -11.56 3.13 6.54
CA PHE A 576 -10.28 2.95 7.20
C PHE A 576 -10.30 1.60 7.92
N ILE A 577 -9.47 0.67 7.47
CA ILE A 577 -9.57 -0.74 7.80
C ILE A 577 -8.35 -1.14 8.61
N PHE A 578 -8.54 -1.36 9.90
CA PHE A 578 -7.55 -1.85 10.85
C PHE A 578 -7.67 -3.37 10.93
N GLN A 579 -6.64 -4.09 10.50
CA GLN A 579 -6.66 -5.55 10.48
C GLN A 579 -5.66 -6.12 11.50
N ASN A 580 -6.02 -7.24 12.12
CA ASN A 580 -5.24 -7.93 13.15
C ASN A 580 -4.74 -6.99 14.25
N ILE A 581 -5.55 -5.98 14.54
CA ILE A 581 -5.24 -4.96 15.53
C ILE A 581 -5.14 -5.58 16.93
N ASN A 582 -5.85 -6.69 17.15
CA ASN A 582 -5.96 -7.39 18.43
C ASN A 582 -6.19 -6.39 19.56
N LEU A 583 -7.08 -5.42 19.32
CA LEU A 583 -7.33 -4.33 20.21
C LEU A 583 -7.90 -4.89 21.52
N PRO A 584 -7.17 -4.78 22.64
CA PRO A 584 -7.60 -5.28 23.93
C PRO A 584 -8.93 -4.70 24.38
N PHE A 585 -9.50 -5.31 25.42
CA PHE A 585 -10.74 -4.85 26.06
C PHE A 585 -10.51 -4.50 27.53
N ASP A 586 -9.23 -4.43 27.95
CA ASP A 586 -8.83 -3.89 29.25
C ASP A 586 -8.78 -2.36 29.20
N ASP A 587 -9.11 -1.73 30.33
CA ASP A 587 -9.28 -0.28 30.48
C ASP A 587 -8.01 0.54 30.12
N ASP A 588 -6.84 -0.09 29.97
CA ASP A 588 -5.56 0.60 29.74
C ASP A 588 -5.09 0.58 28.26
N ASN A 589 -5.61 -0.31 27.41
CA ASN A 589 -5.07 -0.55 26.06
C ASN A 589 -6.13 -0.71 24.96
N ASN A 590 -7.39 -0.46 25.25
CA ASN A 590 -8.52 -0.74 24.35
C ASN A 590 -8.83 0.36 23.32
N ASP A 591 -7.97 1.36 23.16
CA ASP A 591 -8.16 2.55 22.32
C ASP A 591 -7.53 2.44 20.91
N GLY A 592 -8.19 3.06 19.91
CA GLY A 592 -7.70 3.27 18.56
C GLY A 592 -8.20 4.56 17.88
N TYR A 593 -7.65 4.91 16.72
CA TYR A 593 -8.05 6.09 15.91
C TYR A 593 -7.61 6.01 14.45
N VAL A 594 -8.19 6.86 13.60
CA VAL A 594 -7.75 7.22 12.24
C VAL A 594 -7.92 8.73 11.99
N ALA A 595 -6.95 9.36 11.34
CA ALA A 595 -7.01 10.74 10.88
C ALA A 595 -6.83 10.81 9.35
N PHE A 596 -7.52 11.73 8.70
CA PHE A 596 -7.42 11.97 7.26
C PHE A 596 -7.70 13.45 6.94
N LYS A 597 -7.33 13.92 5.76
CA LYS A 597 -7.72 15.24 5.24
C LYS A 597 -8.38 15.13 3.88
N ILE A 598 -9.22 16.09 3.53
CA ILE A 598 -9.94 16.14 2.26
C ILE A 598 -10.22 17.60 1.88
N ARG A 599 -10.09 17.95 0.61
CA ARG A 599 -10.33 19.30 0.11
C ARG A 599 -11.81 19.65 0.08
N ALA A 600 -12.18 20.74 0.74
CA ALA A 600 -13.49 21.34 0.62
C ALA A 600 -13.62 22.01 -0.75
N LYS A 601 -14.83 22.05 -1.32
CA LYS A 601 -15.03 22.57 -2.66
C LYS A 601 -14.84 24.10 -2.69
N PRO A 602 -14.21 24.65 -3.73
CA PRO A 602 -14.10 26.10 -3.92
C PRO A 602 -15.44 26.83 -4.04
N THR A 603 -16.54 26.10 -4.25
CA THR A 603 -17.89 26.65 -4.38
C THR A 603 -18.55 27.02 -3.06
N LEU A 604 -17.92 26.70 -1.92
CA LEU A 604 -18.45 27.00 -0.60
C LEU A 604 -18.26 28.49 -0.28
N VAL A 605 -19.27 29.09 0.35
CA VAL A 605 -19.28 30.53 0.70
C VAL A 605 -19.68 30.77 2.16
N ALA A 606 -19.51 31.99 2.65
CA ALA A 606 -19.99 32.38 3.97
C ALA A 606 -21.49 32.10 4.14
N GLY A 607 -21.86 31.39 5.21
CA GLY A 607 -23.20 30.89 5.49
C GLY A 607 -23.39 29.39 5.19
N ASP A 608 -22.51 28.78 4.40
CA ASP A 608 -22.51 27.32 4.19
C ASP A 608 -21.93 26.58 5.40
N SER A 609 -22.26 25.31 5.54
CA SER A 609 -21.58 24.38 6.44
C SER A 609 -21.26 23.08 5.72
N PHE A 610 -20.32 22.34 6.29
CA PHE A 610 -20.08 20.94 5.94
C PHE A 610 -20.06 20.10 7.21
N SER A 611 -20.70 18.94 7.12
CA SER A 611 -20.87 18.01 8.23
C SER A 611 -20.44 16.62 7.81
N ASN A 612 -19.87 15.85 8.72
CA ASN A 612 -19.41 14.51 8.43
C ASN A 612 -19.56 13.57 9.65
N THR A 613 -19.99 12.33 9.42
CA THR A 613 -20.27 11.31 10.46
C THR A 613 -19.73 9.96 10.02
N ALA A 614 -19.10 9.21 10.92
CA ALA A 614 -18.55 7.89 10.63
C ALA A 614 -19.29 6.77 11.37
N SER A 615 -19.09 5.54 10.89
CA SER A 615 -19.60 4.30 11.45
C SER A 615 -18.43 3.35 11.69
N ILE A 616 -18.28 2.87 12.92
CA ILE A 616 -17.15 2.06 13.37
C ILE A 616 -17.64 0.64 13.61
N TYR A 617 -17.10 -0.32 12.88
CA TYR A 617 -17.45 -1.73 12.96
C TYR A 617 -16.32 -2.45 13.71
N PHE A 618 -16.65 -3.11 14.81
CA PHE A 618 -15.74 -4.00 15.54
C PHE A 618 -16.04 -5.44 15.14
N ASP A 619 -15.08 -6.08 14.48
CA ASP A 619 -15.18 -7.40 13.87
C ASP A 619 -16.45 -7.52 13.01
N TYR A 620 -17.37 -8.40 13.38
CA TYR A 620 -18.62 -8.67 12.68
C TYR A 620 -19.85 -8.05 13.35
N ASN A 621 -19.66 -7.14 14.31
CA ASN A 621 -20.74 -6.51 15.05
C ASN A 621 -21.42 -5.40 14.25
N LEU A 622 -22.61 -5.00 14.71
CA LEU A 622 -23.28 -3.80 14.22
C LEU A 622 -22.43 -2.55 14.50
N PRO A 623 -22.45 -1.53 13.61
CA PRO A 623 -21.59 -0.38 13.75
C PRO A 623 -21.99 0.53 14.90
N ILE A 624 -20.98 1.08 15.58
CA ILE A 624 -21.11 2.22 16.47
C ILE A 624 -21.02 3.49 15.62
N ILE A 625 -22.00 4.37 15.72
CA ILE A 625 -22.05 5.62 14.94
C ILE A 625 -21.44 6.73 15.77
N THR A 626 -20.47 7.46 15.20
CA THR A 626 -19.83 8.60 15.88
C THR A 626 -20.79 9.78 16.01
N ASN A 627 -20.41 10.78 16.78
CA ASN A 627 -20.99 12.12 16.64
C ASN A 627 -20.77 12.69 15.22
N THR A 628 -21.57 13.68 14.85
CA THR A 628 -21.43 14.43 13.58
C THR A 628 -20.53 15.65 13.80
N ALA A 629 -19.34 15.64 13.20
CA ALA A 629 -18.49 16.84 13.14
C ALA A 629 -19.07 17.83 12.13
N THR A 630 -19.31 19.08 12.53
CA THR A 630 -19.89 20.13 11.68
C THR A 630 -19.08 21.40 11.78
N THR A 631 -18.74 21.97 10.63
CA THR A 631 -18.02 23.24 10.52
C THR A 631 -18.86 24.24 9.72
N LEU A 632 -19.14 25.40 10.32
CA LEU A 632 -19.81 26.53 9.70
C LEU A 632 -18.79 27.47 9.07
N ILE A 633 -18.99 27.82 7.81
CA ILE A 633 -18.21 28.83 7.11
C ILE A 633 -18.85 30.18 7.39
N GLN A 634 -18.14 31.06 8.09
CA GLN A 634 -18.59 32.40 8.41
C GLN A 634 -17.44 33.37 8.18
N GLU A 635 -17.72 34.63 7.87
CA GLU A 635 -16.67 35.65 7.94
C GLU A 635 -16.12 35.71 9.37
N LEU A 636 -14.88 35.24 9.52
CA LEU A 636 -14.09 35.42 10.73
C LEU A 636 -13.83 36.91 10.84
N LYS A 637 -14.67 37.61 11.61
CA LYS A 637 -14.34 38.95 12.06
C LYS A 637 -13.06 38.83 12.86
N SER A 638 -11.96 39.39 12.36
CA SER A 638 -10.81 39.63 13.21
C SER A 638 -11.32 40.38 14.45
N GLY A 639 -10.74 40.07 15.61
CA GLY A 639 -11.01 40.77 16.85
C GLY A 639 -10.58 42.24 16.84
N GLU A 640 -10.48 42.91 15.69
CA GLU A 640 -10.64 44.35 15.62
C GLU A 640 -12.12 44.61 15.30
N ARG A 641 -12.93 44.73 16.36
CA ARG A 641 -14.16 45.50 16.22
C ARG A 641 -13.72 46.86 15.66
N ASP A 642 -14.22 47.24 14.49
CA ASP A 642 -14.11 48.61 14.00
C ASP A 642 -14.85 49.51 15.02
N PHE A 643 -14.09 50.06 15.97
CA PHE A 643 -14.57 50.92 17.05
C PHE A 643 -14.71 52.38 16.60
N SER A 644 -14.52 52.68 15.31
CA SER A 644 -14.52 54.05 14.77
C SER A 644 -15.84 54.79 15.01
N ASP A 645 -16.98 54.08 15.04
CA ASP A 645 -18.30 54.67 15.31
C ASP A 645 -18.54 54.99 16.80
N ASN A 646 -17.70 54.51 17.72
CA ASN A 646 -17.90 54.67 19.17
C ASN A 646 -17.22 55.89 19.76
N PHE A 647 -16.41 56.62 18.99
CA PHE A 647 -15.69 57.79 19.48
C PHE A 647 -15.75 58.96 18.51
N VAL A 648 -16.17 60.12 18.99
CA VAL A 648 -16.13 61.36 18.21
C VAL A 648 -14.98 62.23 18.70
N LEU A 649 -14.05 62.53 17.80
CA LEU A 649 -12.96 63.49 18.02
C LEU A 649 -13.44 64.91 17.74
N TYR A 650 -13.24 65.82 18.70
CA TYR A 650 -13.53 67.24 18.49
C TYR A 650 -12.71 68.15 19.40
N PRO A 651 -12.41 69.38 18.97
CA PRO A 651 -12.54 69.87 17.60
C PRO A 651 -11.44 69.29 16.69
N VAL A 652 -11.77 69.03 15.43
CA VAL A 652 -10.80 68.77 14.36
C VAL A 652 -11.06 69.80 13.25
N PRO A 653 -10.15 70.76 12.98
CA PRO A 653 -8.81 70.91 13.56
C PRO A 653 -8.78 71.29 15.06
N ALA A 654 -7.81 70.75 15.79
CA ALA A 654 -7.58 71.06 17.21
C ALA A 654 -6.63 72.27 17.36
N VAL A 655 -6.88 73.13 18.36
CA VAL A 655 -6.03 74.30 18.64
C VAL A 655 -5.16 74.06 19.88
N ASN A 656 -5.79 73.91 21.05
CA ASN A 656 -5.06 73.67 22.32
C ASN A 656 -5.40 72.32 22.93
N ARG A 657 -6.64 71.85 22.75
CA ARG A 657 -7.12 70.58 23.31
C ARG A 657 -7.90 69.78 22.29
N LEU A 658 -7.78 68.45 22.40
CA LEU A 658 -8.51 67.46 21.63
C LEU A 658 -9.35 66.61 22.60
N TYR A 659 -10.66 66.53 22.38
CA TYR A 659 -11.58 65.76 23.20
C TYR A 659 -12.02 64.49 22.46
N LEU A 660 -12.23 63.42 23.22
CA LEU A 660 -12.76 62.15 22.75
C LEU A 660 -14.08 61.90 23.49
N LYS A 661 -15.20 61.86 22.77
CA LYS A 661 -16.49 61.45 23.34
C LYS A 661 -16.73 59.98 23.02
N ALA A 662 -16.76 59.13 24.05
CA ALA A 662 -17.14 57.73 23.95
C ALA A 662 -18.67 57.54 23.92
N VAL A 663 -19.14 56.48 23.28
CA VAL A 663 -20.52 55.96 23.44
C VAL A 663 -20.66 55.31 24.83
N ASP A 664 -21.87 55.36 25.40
CA ASP A 664 -22.15 54.88 26.77
C ASP A 664 -21.65 53.44 27.01
N GLY A 665 -20.89 53.24 28.08
CA GLY A 665 -20.40 51.92 28.53
C GLY A 665 -18.91 51.64 28.28
N VAL A 666 -18.19 52.49 27.54
CA VAL A 666 -16.76 52.29 27.24
C VAL A 666 -15.89 53.22 28.10
N THR A 667 -14.90 52.65 28.81
CA THR A 667 -13.93 53.42 29.62
C THR A 667 -12.61 53.57 28.88
N ILE A 668 -12.11 54.80 28.74
CA ILE A 668 -10.83 55.08 28.09
C ILE A 668 -9.70 54.97 29.12
N GLN A 669 -8.76 54.06 28.89
CA GLN A 669 -7.63 53.81 29.77
C GLN A 669 -6.42 54.69 29.42
N SER A 670 -6.11 54.82 28.12
CA SER A 670 -4.98 55.62 27.65
C SER A 670 -5.22 56.26 26.29
N VAL A 671 -4.56 57.38 26.05
CA VAL A 671 -4.54 58.06 24.74
C VAL A 671 -3.10 58.42 24.40
N SER A 672 -2.65 58.06 23.21
CA SER A 672 -1.31 58.27 22.69
C SER A 672 -1.35 59.03 21.37
N VAL A 673 -0.52 60.07 21.20
CA VAL A 673 -0.39 60.86 19.97
C VAL A 673 0.97 60.60 19.34
N TYR A 674 1.01 60.35 18.04
CA TYR A 674 2.21 60.08 17.26
C TYR A 674 2.34 61.06 16.10
N ASN A 675 3.58 61.34 15.68
CA ASN A 675 3.80 61.96 14.37
C ASN A 675 3.60 60.94 13.23
N LEU A 676 3.63 61.41 11.98
CA LEU A 676 3.43 60.56 10.80
C LEU A 676 4.53 59.50 10.56
N ILE A 677 5.67 59.59 11.24
CA ILE A 677 6.74 58.59 11.18
C ILE A 677 6.66 57.59 12.36
N GLY A 678 5.57 57.61 13.14
CA GLY A 678 5.31 56.65 14.22
C GLY A 678 5.99 56.97 15.56
N GLN A 679 6.63 58.12 15.71
CA GLN A 679 7.23 58.54 16.98
C GLN A 679 6.16 59.02 17.96
N LEU A 680 6.14 58.46 19.17
CA LEU A 680 5.24 58.86 20.25
C LEU A 680 5.60 60.27 20.74
N LEU A 681 4.61 61.17 20.78
CA LEU A 681 4.74 62.57 21.19
C LEU A 681 4.06 62.85 22.53
N ILE A 682 2.87 62.29 22.74
CA ILE A 682 2.06 62.49 23.94
C ILE A 682 1.49 61.15 24.37
N LYS A 683 1.52 60.83 25.66
CA LYS A 683 0.79 59.69 26.24
C LYS A 683 0.12 60.15 27.53
N THR A 684 -1.19 59.92 27.62
CA THR A 684 -2.00 60.25 28.80
C THR A 684 -2.67 58.98 29.31
N GLN A 685 -2.56 58.73 30.61
CA GLN A 685 -3.24 57.63 31.30
C GLN A 685 -4.40 58.18 32.14
N ASN A 686 -5.47 57.40 32.33
CA ASN A 686 -6.69 57.79 33.06
C ASN A 686 -7.40 58.99 32.43
N PHE A 687 -7.92 58.79 31.21
CA PHE A 687 -8.57 59.85 30.45
C PHE A 687 -9.91 60.27 31.08
N GLY A 688 -9.96 61.48 31.64
CA GLY A 688 -11.19 62.12 32.11
C GLY A 688 -11.77 63.11 31.10
N ASN A 689 -12.83 63.83 31.48
CA ASN A 689 -13.50 64.84 30.63
C ASN A 689 -12.64 66.06 30.23
N GLU A 690 -11.37 66.11 30.64
CA GLU A 690 -10.48 67.25 30.41
C GLU A 690 -9.83 67.27 29.01
N GLY A 691 -9.85 66.15 28.27
CA GLY A 691 -9.24 66.07 26.93
C GLY A 691 -7.70 66.03 26.91
N VAL A 692 -7.11 65.77 25.75
CA VAL A 692 -5.64 65.77 25.53
C VAL A 692 -5.17 67.19 25.24
N ASP A 693 -4.17 67.68 25.99
CA ASP A 693 -3.49 68.95 25.67
C ASP A 693 -2.53 68.75 24.50
N VAL A 694 -2.82 69.40 23.38
CA VAL A 694 -2.04 69.34 22.14
C VAL A 694 -1.38 70.69 21.81
N SER A 695 -1.38 71.64 22.75
CA SER A 695 -0.87 73.01 22.52
C SER A 695 0.62 73.06 22.19
N ALA A 696 1.40 72.09 22.69
CA ALA A 696 2.83 71.97 22.43
C ALA A 696 3.17 71.38 21.04
N LEU A 697 2.18 70.87 20.31
CA LEU A 697 2.37 70.32 18.97
C LEU A 697 2.39 71.43 17.93
N ALA A 698 3.27 71.32 16.93
CA ALA A 698 3.29 72.22 15.78
C ALA A 698 2.06 71.99 14.89
N SER A 699 1.73 72.96 14.03
CA SER A 699 0.64 72.80 13.05
C SER A 699 0.95 71.64 12.09
N GLY A 700 0.03 70.69 11.94
CA GLY A 700 0.26 69.49 11.13
C GLY A 700 -0.72 68.34 11.40
N SER A 701 -0.56 67.23 10.69
CA SER A 701 -1.34 66.00 10.88
C SER A 701 -0.67 65.06 11.87
N TYR A 702 -1.47 64.49 12.77
CA TYR A 702 -1.02 63.57 13.82
C TYR A 702 -1.89 62.33 13.85
N LEU A 703 -1.29 61.21 14.25
CA LEU A 703 -1.98 59.95 14.52
C LEU A 703 -2.30 59.87 16.02
N LEU A 704 -3.46 59.35 16.34
CA LEU A 704 -3.96 59.15 17.69
C LEU A 704 -4.25 57.66 17.89
N ARG A 705 -3.76 57.06 18.97
CA ARG A 705 -4.15 55.72 19.42
C ARG A 705 -4.86 55.84 20.77
N VAL A 706 -6.01 55.22 20.90
CA VAL A 706 -6.82 55.17 22.11
C VAL A 706 -6.88 53.73 22.58
N GLU A 707 -6.61 53.49 23.87
CA GLU A 707 -6.78 52.19 24.53
C GLU A 707 -7.94 52.31 25.52
N GLY A 708 -8.96 51.47 25.33
CA GLY A 708 -10.11 51.37 26.23
C GLY A 708 -10.18 50.01 26.91
N SER A 709 -11.17 49.83 27.79
CA SER A 709 -11.42 48.56 28.50
C SER A 709 -11.68 47.37 27.57
N ASP A 710 -12.15 47.63 26.35
CA ASP A 710 -12.70 46.63 25.44
C ASP A 710 -11.85 46.49 24.14
N GLY A 711 -10.72 47.18 24.03
CA GLY A 711 -9.84 47.16 22.85
C GLY A 711 -9.07 48.46 22.60
N SER A 712 -8.37 48.53 21.45
CA SER A 712 -7.64 49.73 21.02
C SER A 712 -8.10 50.22 19.64
N PHE A 713 -8.06 51.53 19.41
CA PHE A 713 -8.46 52.18 18.16
C PHE A 713 -7.44 53.24 17.73
N ALA A 714 -7.27 53.47 16.43
CA ALA A 714 -6.42 54.51 15.88
C ALA A 714 -7.19 55.49 14.97
N SER A 715 -6.90 56.79 15.09
CA SER A 715 -7.49 57.85 14.27
C SER A 715 -6.44 58.91 13.90
N ALA A 716 -6.83 59.91 13.10
CA ALA A 716 -5.98 61.04 12.76
C ALA A 716 -6.69 62.37 13.06
N PHE A 717 -5.92 63.38 13.45
CA PHE A 717 -6.43 64.74 13.60
C PHE A 717 -5.44 65.77 13.07
N ILE A 718 -5.96 66.96 12.76
CA ILE A 718 -5.18 68.10 12.29
C ILE A 718 -5.01 69.08 13.46
N LYS A 719 -3.77 69.45 13.78
CA LYS A 719 -3.42 70.54 14.69
C LYS A 719 -3.30 71.83 13.89
N GLN A 720 -4.07 72.85 14.26
CA GLN A 720 -3.97 74.19 13.66
C GLN A 720 -2.84 75.00 14.28
#